data_AF-A0A7J4RJ36-F1
#
_entry.id   AF-A0A7J4RJ36-F1
#
_cell.length_a   1.000
_cell.length_b   1.000
_cell.length_c   1.000
_cell.angle_alpha   90.00
_cell.angle_beta   90.00
_cell.angle_gamma   90.00
#
_symmetry.space_group_name_H-M   'P 1'
#
loop_
_entity.id
_entity.type
_entity.pdbx_description
1 polymer ?
#
loop_
_entity_poly.entity_id
_entity_poly.type
_entity_poly.pdbx_seq_one_letter_code
_entity_poly.pdbx_strand_id
1 'polypeptide(L)'
;IINTTWDLQISIGENYGTDLLPNQSLGIRTQIDRYLGDEDGYLSENEISSFSQMILAARSWNNSELAGCCIFDYRLLTLSNPVVISISPPSAGPVVTESESRWGWSESADLEATSDQRTTRLLDLPRTGSLIEEIPLLVSLQSPWEFKFSAMQEVISGEPSNFSIQRSDSPVYSTIRIAIGQNDVPSTDVSRTRGTSISVPLDSPLSFFTECNDSALETPYFEWVFRNNGTVAYSTSGNQSKGEKTIITVIPETYGYSSKDVLAAELICRDSHGSSSSWYENVIVDGDDPEYEIRFTEITNSGIVIVHNESEEIIQIRSDSELFVDVIAMDSSNLPVSIIVASNKSQGWRQFSNDELHFSTSFIQGAQVNGMHLPVEERHLERQNSLWRLILNVTDEAGNTIMRTWQVFVEDSSAPVVIPSIFVNSDPMTPSNPPRLGDNLSLYLSDSFDDLDSIEDTMWNISLDGEIYRQNLNWSEAEKILLPPLEIGGHTINIQSTDSSSNSGNLSFQISIEPPLGFSIKVIDTFFSERPSIGNPVTITVFAENSHSSVGSARLCYLAECSDFVLMPGAPYGGFTLELEVTPDKAGVLDMSIEWIGTEDGESGTVELLEVVNVIDTQADTSNHQIQAFFLVLSILLILTMVANRIWGIDSMKP
;
A
#
# COMPACT_ATOMS: atom_id res chain seq x y z
N ILE A 1 4.98 -52.27 -50.27
CA ILE A 1 5.70 -53.42 -49.71
C ILE A 1 7.00 -52.86 -49.17
N ILE A 2 7.40 -53.26 -47.96
CA ILE A 2 8.64 -52.85 -47.31
C ILE A 2 9.50 -54.09 -47.17
N ASN A 3 10.78 -53.94 -47.49
CA ASN A 3 11.78 -54.99 -47.37
C ASN A 3 12.69 -54.60 -46.22
N THR A 4 12.94 -55.54 -45.32
CA THR A 4 13.85 -55.35 -44.18
C THR A 4 14.70 -56.59 -43.99
N THR A 5 15.87 -56.39 -43.42
CA THR A 5 16.78 -57.46 -43.00
C THR A 5 16.72 -57.60 -41.49
N TRP A 6 16.83 -58.81 -41.00
CA TRP A 6 16.98 -59.13 -39.59
C TRP A 6 18.26 -59.92 -39.39
N ASP A 7 19.09 -59.49 -38.46
CA ASP A 7 20.32 -60.17 -38.07
C ASP A 7 20.42 -60.25 -36.55
N LEU A 8 20.72 -61.44 -36.04
CA LEU A 8 20.88 -61.69 -34.62
C LEU A 8 22.09 -62.59 -34.38
N GLN A 9 22.85 -62.26 -33.34
CA GLN A 9 23.90 -63.12 -32.83
C GLN A 9 23.83 -63.16 -31.31
N ILE A 10 23.56 -64.35 -30.77
CA ILE A 10 23.50 -64.61 -29.33
C ILE A 10 24.65 -65.51 -28.94
N SER A 11 25.35 -65.15 -27.87
CA SER A 11 26.35 -65.99 -27.22
C SER A 11 26.28 -65.76 -25.73
N ILE A 12 26.03 -66.80 -24.94
CA ILE A 12 25.76 -66.73 -23.50
C ILE A 12 26.59 -67.81 -22.79
N GLY A 13 26.98 -67.57 -21.55
CA GLY A 13 27.65 -68.58 -20.73
C GLY A 13 26.74 -69.79 -20.45
N GLU A 14 27.33 -70.98 -20.37
CA GLU A 14 26.57 -72.21 -20.07
C GLU A 14 25.94 -72.24 -18.67
N ASN A 15 26.36 -71.34 -17.78
CA ASN A 15 25.73 -71.09 -16.48
C ASN A 15 24.30 -70.53 -16.58
N TYR A 16 23.88 -70.05 -17.76
CA TYR A 16 22.54 -69.54 -18.02
C TYR A 16 21.82 -70.40 -19.05
N GLY A 17 20.57 -70.76 -18.75
CA GLY A 17 19.73 -71.64 -19.54
C GLY A 17 18.92 -70.94 -20.65
N THR A 18 18.20 -71.73 -21.45
CA THR A 18 17.23 -71.25 -22.45
C THR A 18 15.84 -71.09 -21.84
N ASP A 19 15.10 -70.11 -22.35
CA ASP A 19 13.69 -69.86 -22.10
C ASP A 19 12.74 -70.93 -22.68
N LEU A 20 13.23 -71.78 -23.57
CA LEU A 20 12.46 -72.89 -24.15
C LEU A 20 12.33 -74.10 -23.24
N LEU A 21 13.15 -74.17 -22.18
CA LEU A 21 13.14 -75.24 -21.19
C LEU A 21 12.84 -74.68 -19.78
N PRO A 22 12.21 -75.47 -18.89
CA PRO A 22 11.91 -74.98 -17.53
C PRO A 22 13.18 -74.64 -16.74
N ASN A 23 13.05 -73.72 -15.76
CA ASN A 23 14.10 -73.33 -14.81
C ASN A 23 15.43 -72.86 -15.46
N GLN A 24 15.41 -71.71 -16.13
CA GLN A 24 16.59 -71.09 -16.77
C GLN A 24 17.82 -70.95 -15.87
N SER A 25 17.60 -70.79 -14.55
CA SER A 25 18.68 -70.64 -13.56
C SER A 25 19.53 -71.90 -13.32
N LEU A 26 19.12 -73.06 -13.86
CA LEU A 26 19.89 -74.30 -13.73
C LEU A 26 21.12 -74.36 -14.65
N GLY A 27 21.24 -73.44 -15.61
CA GLY A 27 22.24 -73.49 -16.66
C GLY A 27 21.85 -74.44 -17.80
N ILE A 28 22.39 -74.19 -18.99
CA ILE A 28 21.94 -74.87 -20.21
C ILE A 28 22.25 -76.37 -20.19
N ARG A 29 23.41 -76.76 -19.63
CA ARG A 29 23.85 -78.15 -19.57
C ARG A 29 22.86 -79.00 -18.77
N THR A 30 22.50 -78.53 -17.58
CA THR A 30 21.54 -79.21 -16.71
C THR A 30 20.14 -79.22 -17.31
N GLN A 31 19.72 -78.16 -18.01
CA GLN A 31 18.43 -78.15 -18.69
C GLN A 31 18.37 -79.20 -19.81
N ILE A 32 19.42 -79.33 -20.63
CA ILE A 32 19.46 -80.30 -21.73
C ILE A 32 19.42 -81.72 -21.17
N ASP A 33 20.33 -82.06 -20.25
CA ASP A 33 20.41 -83.39 -19.62
C ASP A 33 19.08 -83.79 -18.95
N ARG A 34 18.44 -82.84 -18.24
CA ARG A 34 17.21 -83.12 -17.50
C ARG A 34 15.94 -83.20 -18.35
N TYR A 35 15.80 -82.33 -19.35
CA TYR A 35 14.53 -82.16 -20.08
C TYR A 35 14.55 -82.75 -21.50
N LEU A 36 15.73 -82.93 -22.08
CA LEU A 36 15.92 -83.53 -23.40
C LEU A 36 16.72 -84.84 -23.33
N GLY A 37 17.31 -85.14 -22.17
CA GLY A 37 18.15 -86.30 -21.90
C GLY A 37 17.56 -87.27 -20.87
N ASP A 38 18.45 -88.03 -20.22
CA ASP A 38 18.10 -89.04 -19.22
C ASP A 38 18.50 -88.69 -17.77
N GLU A 39 18.93 -87.44 -17.54
CA GLU A 39 19.33 -86.89 -16.22
C GLU A 39 20.47 -87.70 -15.58
N ASP A 40 21.38 -88.27 -16.38
CA ASP A 40 22.52 -89.07 -15.93
C ASP A 40 23.74 -88.24 -15.51
N GLY A 41 23.68 -86.91 -15.72
CA GLY A 41 24.75 -85.98 -15.40
C GLY A 41 25.83 -85.83 -16.48
N TYR A 42 25.59 -86.32 -17.71
CA TYR A 42 26.53 -86.25 -18.82
C TYR A 42 25.84 -85.93 -20.17
N LEU A 43 26.21 -84.80 -20.80
CA LEU A 43 25.68 -84.48 -22.14
C LEU A 43 26.31 -85.35 -23.23
N SER A 44 25.45 -86.13 -23.88
CA SER A 44 25.71 -86.89 -25.10
C SER A 44 25.45 -86.10 -26.38
N GLU A 45 26.04 -86.55 -27.50
CA GLU A 45 25.80 -85.98 -28.83
C GLU A 45 24.32 -86.05 -29.26
N ASN A 46 23.57 -87.05 -28.78
CA ASN A 46 22.15 -87.19 -29.09
C ASN A 46 21.30 -86.11 -28.39
N GLU A 47 21.64 -85.77 -27.15
CA GLU A 47 20.96 -84.70 -26.40
C GLU A 47 21.30 -83.33 -26.97
N ILE A 48 22.55 -83.11 -27.36
CA ILE A 48 23.00 -81.89 -28.06
C ILE A 48 22.29 -81.71 -29.41
N SER A 49 22.15 -82.80 -30.18
CA SER A 49 21.41 -82.80 -31.44
C SER A 49 19.93 -82.51 -31.22
N SER A 50 19.31 -83.09 -30.18
CA SER A 50 17.92 -82.84 -29.80
C SER A 50 17.70 -81.38 -29.36
N PHE A 51 18.63 -80.83 -28.60
CA PHE A 51 18.65 -79.41 -28.24
C PHE A 51 18.76 -78.52 -29.47
N SER A 52 19.67 -78.83 -30.40
CA SER A 52 19.84 -78.07 -31.64
C SER A 52 18.57 -78.12 -32.50
N GLN A 53 17.92 -79.29 -32.61
CA GLN A 53 16.62 -79.45 -33.29
C GLN A 53 15.52 -78.61 -32.64
N MET A 54 15.47 -78.55 -31.31
CA MET A 54 14.51 -77.74 -30.56
C MET A 54 14.67 -76.25 -30.86
N ILE A 55 15.91 -75.73 -30.86
CA ILE A 55 16.19 -74.33 -31.23
C ILE A 55 15.76 -74.08 -32.68
N LEU A 56 16.09 -74.96 -33.63
CA LEU A 56 15.66 -74.81 -35.04
C LEU A 56 14.13 -74.78 -35.17
N ALA A 57 13.42 -75.63 -34.42
CA ALA A 57 11.95 -75.69 -34.46
C ALA A 57 11.31 -74.43 -33.86
N ALA A 58 11.88 -73.90 -32.76
CA ALA A 58 11.42 -72.68 -32.13
C ALA A 58 11.64 -71.44 -33.02
N ARG A 59 12.70 -71.44 -33.83
CA ARG A 59 13.05 -70.34 -34.75
C ARG A 59 12.48 -70.53 -36.17
N SER A 60 11.22 -70.96 -36.29
CA SER A 60 10.58 -71.22 -37.59
C SER A 60 10.12 -69.97 -38.36
N TRP A 61 10.22 -68.76 -37.78
CA TRP A 61 9.91 -67.47 -38.40
C TRP A 61 8.54 -67.38 -39.11
N ASN A 62 7.58 -68.21 -38.70
CA ASN A 62 6.20 -68.18 -39.17
C ASN A 62 5.42 -66.97 -38.61
N ASN A 63 5.93 -66.37 -37.54
CA ASN A 63 5.38 -65.22 -36.86
C ASN A 63 6.55 -64.35 -36.37
N SER A 64 6.71 -63.17 -36.97
CA SER A 64 7.79 -62.22 -36.65
C SER A 64 7.73 -61.67 -35.23
N GLU A 65 6.53 -61.66 -34.62
CA GLU A 65 6.33 -61.26 -33.23
C GLU A 65 6.93 -62.31 -32.29
N LEU A 66 6.60 -63.60 -32.49
CA LEU A 66 7.13 -64.70 -31.69
C LEU A 66 8.62 -64.94 -31.92
N ALA A 67 9.13 -64.56 -33.09
CA ALA A 67 10.57 -64.55 -33.36
C ALA A 67 11.31 -63.45 -32.56
N GLY A 68 10.60 -62.52 -31.91
CA GLY A 68 11.22 -61.44 -31.14
C GLY A 68 11.76 -60.28 -31.99
N CYS A 69 11.36 -60.21 -33.27
CA CYS A 69 11.63 -59.02 -34.08
C CYS A 69 10.62 -57.93 -33.79
N CYS A 70 9.50 -57.99 -34.50
CA CYS A 70 8.78 -56.78 -34.84
C CYS A 70 7.44 -57.07 -35.51
N ILE A 71 6.52 -56.12 -35.37
CA ILE A 71 5.27 -56.00 -36.10
C ILE A 71 5.31 -54.63 -36.79
N PHE A 72 4.95 -54.58 -38.07
CA PHE A 72 4.94 -53.35 -38.85
C PHE A 72 3.51 -52.99 -39.26
N ASP A 73 3.03 -51.80 -38.90
CA ASP A 73 1.65 -51.34 -39.18
C ASP A 73 0.58 -52.39 -38.78
N TYR A 74 0.73 -53.00 -37.60
CA TYR A 74 -0.13 -54.08 -37.08
C TYR A 74 -0.14 -55.37 -37.92
N ARG A 75 0.83 -55.55 -38.82
CA ARG A 75 1.00 -56.76 -39.62
C ARG A 75 2.32 -57.45 -39.30
N LEU A 76 2.26 -58.77 -39.22
CA LEU A 76 3.43 -59.62 -39.09
C LEU A 76 4.28 -59.52 -40.36
N LEU A 77 5.60 -59.57 -40.19
CA LEU A 77 6.52 -59.66 -41.30
C LEU A 77 6.64 -61.12 -41.75
N THR A 78 6.72 -61.31 -43.06
CA THR A 78 6.83 -62.64 -43.70
C THR A 78 8.19 -62.81 -44.34
N LEU A 79 8.76 -64.01 -44.26
CA LEU A 79 10.01 -64.35 -44.93
C LEU A 79 9.89 -64.18 -46.46
N SER A 80 10.83 -63.46 -47.06
CA SER A 80 11.02 -63.45 -48.51
C SER A 80 12.00 -64.54 -48.96
N ASN A 81 12.98 -64.87 -48.11
CA ASN A 81 13.93 -65.98 -48.29
C ASN A 81 13.93 -66.90 -47.05
N PRO A 82 14.33 -68.18 -47.18
CA PRO A 82 14.49 -69.06 -46.02
C PRO A 82 15.47 -68.47 -44.99
N VAL A 83 15.10 -68.52 -43.71
CA VAL A 83 15.97 -68.09 -42.61
C VAL A 83 17.25 -68.92 -42.57
N VAL A 84 18.39 -68.26 -42.39
CA VAL A 84 19.68 -68.92 -42.17
C VAL A 84 19.93 -68.95 -40.67
N ILE A 85 20.04 -70.14 -40.07
CA ILE A 85 20.29 -70.31 -38.63
C ILE A 85 21.55 -71.16 -38.43
N SER A 86 22.46 -70.69 -37.60
CA SER A 86 23.64 -71.43 -37.16
C SER A 86 23.65 -71.55 -35.64
N ILE A 87 23.62 -72.78 -35.13
CA ILE A 87 23.59 -73.06 -33.70
C ILE A 87 25.01 -73.41 -33.23
N SER A 88 25.41 -72.79 -32.13
CA SER A 88 26.62 -73.13 -31.37
C SER A 88 26.19 -73.81 -30.05
N PRO A 89 25.94 -75.12 -30.04
CA PRO A 89 25.52 -75.83 -28.84
C PRO A 89 26.70 -76.00 -27.84
N PRO A 90 26.41 -76.34 -26.57
CA PRO A 90 27.45 -76.75 -25.62
C PRO A 90 28.14 -78.04 -26.09
N SER A 91 29.39 -78.24 -25.68
CA SER A 91 30.15 -79.46 -26.01
C SER A 91 29.71 -80.67 -25.18
N ALA A 92 29.82 -81.87 -25.75
CA ALA A 92 29.57 -83.13 -25.04
C ALA A 92 30.51 -83.28 -23.85
N GLY A 93 30.00 -83.77 -22.71
CA GLY A 93 30.75 -83.85 -21.46
C GLY A 93 29.89 -83.73 -20.20
N PRO A 94 30.50 -83.85 -19.00
CA PRO A 94 29.78 -83.85 -17.74
C PRO A 94 28.99 -82.55 -17.50
N VAL A 95 27.88 -82.65 -16.79
CA VAL A 95 27.08 -81.52 -16.33
C VAL A 95 27.78 -80.90 -15.12
N VAL A 96 28.71 -79.98 -15.38
CA VAL A 96 29.37 -79.17 -14.34
C VAL A 96 28.76 -77.78 -14.30
N THR A 97 28.56 -77.25 -13.10
CA THR A 97 27.90 -75.96 -12.85
C THR A 97 28.78 -74.74 -13.14
N GLU A 98 30.08 -74.93 -13.37
CA GLU A 98 31.06 -73.86 -13.62
C GLU A 98 31.89 -74.19 -14.88
N SER A 99 31.29 -74.04 -16.07
CA SER A 99 32.03 -74.04 -17.35
C SER A 99 32.15 -72.62 -17.90
N GLU A 100 33.35 -72.24 -18.37
CA GLU A 100 33.59 -70.97 -19.08
C GLU A 100 33.14 -71.02 -20.56
N SER A 101 32.61 -72.15 -21.00
CA SER A 101 32.12 -72.31 -22.36
C SER A 101 30.79 -71.60 -22.56
N ARG A 102 30.51 -71.28 -23.83
CA ARG A 102 29.35 -70.49 -24.24
C ARG A 102 28.54 -71.27 -25.25
N TRP A 103 27.24 -71.03 -25.22
CA TRP A 103 26.29 -71.53 -26.21
C TRP A 103 25.52 -70.36 -26.81
N GLY A 104 24.86 -70.60 -27.94
CA GLY A 104 24.00 -69.61 -28.57
C GLY A 104 23.69 -69.96 -30.02
N TRP A 105 23.20 -68.99 -30.76
CA TRP A 105 22.94 -69.13 -32.18
C TRP A 105 23.08 -67.78 -32.89
N SER A 106 23.31 -67.82 -34.18
CA SER A 106 23.11 -66.68 -35.07
C SER A 106 22.01 -66.99 -36.06
N GLU A 107 21.29 -65.95 -36.46
CA GLU A 107 20.29 -66.04 -37.50
C GLU A 107 20.28 -64.79 -38.37
N SER A 108 19.92 -64.97 -39.65
CA SER A 108 19.74 -63.90 -40.61
C SER A 108 18.50 -64.21 -41.46
N ALA A 109 17.64 -63.21 -41.66
CA ALA A 109 16.39 -63.34 -42.40
C ALA A 109 16.09 -62.09 -43.23
N ASP A 110 15.63 -62.31 -44.46
CA ASP A 110 15.01 -61.27 -45.28
C ASP A 110 13.49 -61.30 -45.07
N LEU A 111 12.93 -60.15 -44.73
CA LEU A 111 11.55 -60.01 -44.30
C LEU A 111 10.82 -58.98 -45.17
N GLU A 112 9.54 -59.23 -45.42
CA GLU A 112 8.65 -58.35 -46.15
C GLU A 112 7.38 -58.04 -45.36
N ALA A 113 6.92 -56.79 -45.47
CA ALA A 113 5.67 -56.34 -44.87
C ALA A 113 4.82 -55.55 -45.86
N THR A 114 3.50 -55.64 -45.70
CA THR A 114 2.56 -54.74 -46.38
C THR A 114 2.19 -53.61 -45.44
N SER A 115 2.44 -52.39 -45.88
CA SER A 115 2.14 -51.19 -45.11
C SER A 115 0.70 -50.72 -45.35
N ASP A 116 0.12 -50.03 -44.37
CA ASP A 116 -1.28 -49.58 -44.40
C ASP A 116 -1.50 -48.16 -44.97
N GLN A 117 -0.47 -47.60 -45.63
CA GLN A 117 -0.48 -46.30 -46.34
C GLN A 117 -0.59 -45.01 -45.50
N ARG A 118 -0.70 -45.05 -44.16
CA ARG A 118 -0.51 -43.87 -43.28
C ARG A 118 0.82 -43.11 -43.47
N THR A 119 0.87 -41.82 -43.13
CA THR A 119 2.12 -41.02 -43.23
C THR A 119 3.12 -41.38 -42.13
N THR A 120 2.63 -41.59 -40.91
CA THR A 120 3.38 -42.16 -39.79
C THR A 120 3.15 -43.67 -39.74
N ARG A 121 4.24 -44.42 -39.66
CA ARG A 121 4.27 -45.89 -39.57
C ARG A 121 4.53 -46.33 -38.15
N LEU A 122 4.05 -47.51 -37.81
CA LEU A 122 4.25 -48.09 -36.49
C LEU A 122 5.15 -49.30 -36.56
N LEU A 123 6.23 -49.26 -35.78
CA LEU A 123 7.09 -50.39 -35.49
C LEU A 123 6.83 -50.81 -34.04
N ASP A 124 6.22 -51.98 -33.87
CA ASP A 124 5.88 -52.57 -32.59
C ASP A 124 6.88 -53.68 -32.27
N LEU A 125 7.63 -53.52 -31.18
CA LEU A 125 8.61 -54.49 -30.70
C LEU A 125 8.00 -55.28 -29.53
N PRO A 126 7.73 -56.59 -29.69
CA PRO A 126 7.08 -57.38 -28.65
C PRO A 126 7.98 -57.55 -27.42
N ARG A 127 7.34 -57.63 -26.24
CA ARG A 127 7.94 -58.04 -24.97
C ARG A 127 7.28 -59.33 -24.53
N THR A 128 7.99 -60.42 -24.72
CA THR A 128 7.57 -61.80 -24.41
C THR A 128 8.40 -62.44 -23.29
N GLY A 129 9.44 -61.74 -22.81
CA GLY A 129 10.38 -62.27 -21.82
C GLY A 129 11.37 -63.28 -22.41
N SER A 130 11.59 -63.22 -23.72
CA SER A 130 12.55 -64.11 -24.39
C SER A 130 13.97 -63.56 -24.27
N LEU A 131 14.93 -64.48 -24.28
CA LEU A 131 16.37 -64.19 -24.19
C LEU A 131 16.88 -63.18 -25.23
N ILE A 132 16.22 -63.11 -26.39
CA ILE A 132 16.53 -62.16 -27.46
C ILE A 132 16.34 -60.70 -27.04
N GLU A 133 15.48 -60.43 -26.05
CA GLU A 133 15.15 -59.09 -25.56
C GLU A 133 16.26 -58.49 -24.68
N GLU A 134 17.16 -59.33 -24.14
CA GLU A 134 18.31 -58.89 -23.32
C GLU A 134 19.41 -58.25 -24.16
N ILE A 135 19.33 -58.34 -25.50
CA ILE A 135 20.28 -57.75 -26.42
C ILE A 135 19.69 -56.43 -26.96
N PRO A 136 20.45 -55.31 -26.91
CA PRO A 136 20.03 -54.05 -27.51
C PRO A 136 19.72 -54.22 -28.99
N LEU A 137 18.53 -53.79 -29.41
CA LEU A 137 18.10 -53.86 -30.80
C LEU A 137 18.53 -52.59 -31.52
N LEU A 138 19.29 -52.72 -32.61
CA LEU A 138 19.62 -51.61 -33.49
C LEU A 138 18.60 -51.53 -34.63
N VAL A 139 17.98 -50.37 -34.82
CA VAL A 139 17.07 -50.10 -35.93
C VAL A 139 17.70 -49.06 -36.84
N SER A 140 17.92 -49.43 -38.10
CA SER A 140 18.39 -48.53 -39.15
C SER A 140 17.27 -48.31 -40.17
N LEU A 141 16.94 -47.05 -40.39
CA LEU A 141 15.93 -46.61 -41.34
C LEU A 141 16.59 -46.03 -42.59
N GLN A 142 15.97 -46.25 -43.75
CA GLN A 142 16.41 -45.62 -44.99
C GLN A 142 15.93 -44.18 -45.05
N SER A 143 16.79 -43.25 -45.44
CA SER A 143 16.40 -41.87 -45.73
C SER A 143 15.23 -41.83 -46.73
N PRO A 144 14.19 -41.01 -46.49
CA PRO A 144 14.08 -39.95 -45.49
C PRO A 144 13.33 -40.36 -44.21
N TRP A 145 13.29 -41.64 -43.83
CA TRP A 145 12.53 -42.09 -42.66
C TRP A 145 13.32 -41.96 -41.36
N GLU A 146 12.63 -41.53 -40.31
CA GLU A 146 13.21 -41.32 -38.99
C GLU A 146 12.26 -41.68 -37.85
N PHE A 147 12.84 -41.83 -36.66
CA PHE A 147 12.13 -41.89 -35.40
C PHE A 147 11.37 -40.59 -35.12
N LYS A 148 10.06 -40.68 -34.87
CA LYS A 148 9.23 -39.52 -34.49
C LYS A 148 8.90 -39.52 -33.01
N PHE A 149 8.45 -40.64 -32.48
CA PHE A 149 7.99 -40.71 -31.10
C PHE A 149 7.90 -42.15 -30.57
N SER A 150 8.13 -42.31 -29.28
CA SER A 150 7.71 -43.47 -28.51
C SER A 150 7.29 -43.03 -27.11
N ALA A 151 6.29 -43.70 -26.54
CA ALA A 151 5.94 -43.49 -25.14
C ALA A 151 7.01 -44.03 -24.16
N MET A 152 7.93 -44.87 -24.64
CA MET A 152 9.05 -45.42 -23.88
C MET A 152 10.37 -44.87 -24.40
N GLN A 153 10.46 -43.54 -24.56
CA GLN A 153 11.64 -42.87 -25.11
C GLN A 153 12.91 -43.13 -24.29
N GLU A 154 12.75 -43.34 -22.98
CA GLU A 154 13.83 -43.56 -22.03
C GLU A 154 14.71 -44.78 -22.33
N VAL A 155 14.20 -45.77 -23.07
CA VAL A 155 14.97 -46.94 -23.49
C VAL A 155 15.53 -46.85 -24.91
N ILE A 156 15.35 -45.70 -25.57
CA ILE A 156 15.72 -45.47 -26.97
C ILE A 156 16.76 -44.35 -27.05
N SER A 157 17.88 -44.63 -27.72
CA SER A 157 18.99 -43.68 -27.86
C SER A 157 19.67 -43.81 -29.22
N GLY A 158 20.37 -42.77 -29.67
CA GLY A 158 21.02 -42.71 -30.98
C GLY A 158 20.45 -41.59 -31.84
N GLU A 159 20.58 -41.75 -33.16
CA GLU A 159 20.17 -40.75 -34.16
C GLU A 159 18.78 -41.08 -34.72
N PRO A 160 18.04 -40.12 -35.30
CA PRO A 160 16.70 -40.36 -35.81
C PRO A 160 16.60 -41.49 -36.86
N SER A 161 17.62 -41.67 -37.69
CA SER A 161 17.68 -42.74 -38.71
C SER A 161 18.40 -44.01 -38.24
N ASN A 162 19.10 -43.97 -37.10
CA ASN A 162 19.88 -45.09 -36.58
C ASN A 162 19.89 -45.06 -35.04
N PHE A 163 18.99 -45.82 -34.44
CA PHE A 163 18.77 -45.80 -33.00
C PHE A 163 18.78 -47.21 -32.40
N SER A 164 19.21 -47.28 -31.15
CA SER A 164 19.28 -48.49 -30.34
C SER A 164 18.17 -48.50 -29.29
N ILE A 165 17.55 -49.66 -29.10
CA ILE A 165 16.50 -49.91 -28.12
C ILE A 165 17.00 -50.92 -27.09
N GLN A 166 17.09 -50.51 -25.83
CA GLN A 166 17.41 -51.39 -24.71
C GLN A 166 16.13 -51.99 -24.15
N ARG A 167 15.71 -53.13 -24.73
CA ARG A 167 14.44 -53.76 -24.37
C ARG A 167 14.44 -54.30 -22.93
N SER A 168 15.57 -54.79 -22.43
CA SER A 168 15.74 -55.22 -21.03
C SER A 168 15.31 -54.16 -20.00
N ASP A 169 15.58 -52.89 -20.31
CA ASP A 169 15.44 -51.77 -19.38
C ASP A 169 14.03 -51.17 -19.38
N SER A 170 13.14 -51.67 -20.25
CA SER A 170 11.79 -51.11 -20.35
C SER A 170 10.99 -51.42 -19.08
N PRO A 171 10.36 -50.40 -18.47
CA PRO A 171 9.75 -50.49 -17.13
C PRO A 171 8.45 -51.30 -17.11
N VAL A 172 7.96 -51.73 -18.27
CA VAL A 172 6.70 -52.44 -18.45
C VAL A 172 6.88 -53.64 -19.37
N TYR A 173 6.19 -54.74 -19.07
CA TYR A 173 6.17 -55.96 -19.89
C TYR A 173 5.24 -55.84 -21.12
N SER A 174 5.09 -54.65 -21.70
CA SER A 174 4.24 -54.41 -22.87
C SER A 174 5.08 -54.05 -24.10
N THR A 175 4.48 -54.24 -25.27
CA THR A 175 5.09 -53.92 -26.58
C THR A 175 5.62 -52.48 -26.60
N ILE A 176 6.88 -52.32 -26.99
CA ILE A 176 7.48 -51.00 -27.24
C ILE A 176 7.00 -50.55 -28.62
N ARG A 177 6.15 -49.53 -28.65
CA ARG A 177 5.62 -48.93 -29.88
C ARG A 177 6.47 -47.74 -30.28
N ILE A 178 6.95 -47.76 -31.52
CA ILE A 178 7.73 -46.69 -32.12
C ILE A 178 6.97 -46.15 -33.33
N ALA A 179 6.75 -44.85 -33.35
CA ALA A 179 6.26 -44.14 -34.51
C ALA A 179 7.46 -43.68 -35.35
N ILE A 180 7.49 -44.07 -36.63
CA ILE A 180 8.46 -43.60 -37.62
C ILE A 180 7.73 -42.80 -38.70
N GLY A 181 8.39 -41.79 -39.26
CA GLY A 181 7.81 -40.89 -40.26
C GLY A 181 8.87 -40.40 -41.23
N GLN A 182 8.45 -39.66 -42.26
CA GLN A 182 9.41 -38.94 -43.09
C GLN A 182 9.98 -37.74 -42.32
N ASN A 183 11.24 -37.42 -42.54
CA ASN A 183 11.92 -36.26 -41.98
C ASN A 183 11.14 -34.98 -42.28
N ASP A 184 10.95 -34.16 -41.25
CA ASP A 184 10.40 -32.82 -41.39
C ASP A 184 11.55 -31.82 -41.27
N VAL A 185 11.41 -30.61 -41.82
CA VAL A 185 12.43 -29.57 -41.60
C VAL A 185 12.41 -29.13 -40.13
N PRO A 186 13.56 -28.78 -39.54
CA PRO A 186 13.60 -28.30 -38.16
C PRO A 186 12.81 -26.99 -38.02
N SER A 187 12.18 -26.79 -36.87
CA SER A 187 11.52 -25.53 -36.52
C SER A 187 12.48 -24.58 -35.80
N THR A 188 12.32 -23.27 -36.01
CA THR A 188 13.16 -22.23 -35.40
C THR A 188 12.34 -21.35 -34.46
N ASP A 189 12.77 -21.21 -33.21
CA ASP A 189 12.23 -20.23 -32.28
C ASP A 189 13.36 -19.28 -31.83
N VAL A 190 13.13 -17.97 -31.97
CA VAL A 190 14.12 -16.93 -31.69
C VAL A 190 13.48 -15.80 -30.90
N SER A 191 14.14 -15.38 -29.84
CA SER A 191 13.82 -14.15 -29.12
C SER A 191 15.08 -13.35 -28.81
N ARG A 192 14.95 -12.03 -28.72
CA ARG A 192 16.07 -11.11 -28.48
C ARG A 192 15.81 -10.23 -27.26
N THR A 193 16.86 -9.91 -26.52
CA THR A 193 16.81 -8.91 -25.45
C THR A 193 17.08 -7.50 -25.98
N ARG A 194 16.38 -6.51 -25.41
CA ARG A 194 16.51 -5.07 -25.67
C ARG A 194 16.22 -4.64 -27.11
N GLY A 195 15.89 -3.37 -27.27
CA GLY A 195 15.40 -2.81 -28.52
C GLY A 195 14.01 -3.33 -28.85
N THR A 196 13.45 -2.79 -29.94
CA THR A 196 12.16 -3.23 -30.48
C THR A 196 12.37 -4.07 -31.72
N SER A 197 11.29 -4.43 -32.42
CA SER A 197 11.36 -5.07 -33.73
C SER A 197 11.92 -4.16 -34.83
N ILE A 198 12.21 -2.89 -34.52
CA ILE A 198 12.62 -1.87 -35.50
C ILE A 198 14.05 -1.40 -35.25
N SER A 199 14.42 -1.15 -33.99
CA SER A 199 15.72 -0.58 -33.63
C SER A 199 16.42 -1.29 -32.48
N VAL A 200 17.74 -1.15 -32.45
CA VAL A 200 18.64 -1.70 -31.43
C VAL A 200 19.75 -0.72 -31.07
N PRO A 201 20.28 -0.76 -29.83
CA PRO A 201 21.31 0.18 -29.39
C PRO A 201 22.67 -0.19 -30.01
N LEU A 202 23.51 0.82 -30.25
CA LEU A 202 24.84 0.63 -30.86
C LEU A 202 25.87 0.00 -29.91
N ASP A 203 25.93 0.48 -28.67
CA ASP A 203 27.01 0.21 -27.70
C ASP A 203 26.63 -0.83 -26.62
N SER A 204 25.43 -1.39 -26.73
CA SER A 204 24.85 -2.29 -25.72
C SER A 204 24.69 -3.73 -26.22
N PRO A 205 24.81 -4.73 -25.33
CA PRO A 205 24.73 -6.14 -25.72
C PRO A 205 23.31 -6.58 -26.08
N LEU A 206 23.20 -7.22 -27.24
CA LEU A 206 22.01 -7.91 -27.76
C LEU A 206 22.17 -9.42 -27.61
N SER A 207 21.37 -10.05 -26.76
CA SER A 207 21.34 -11.51 -26.61
C SER A 207 20.18 -12.12 -27.39
N PHE A 208 20.51 -13.03 -28.30
CA PHE A 208 19.57 -13.86 -29.06
C PHE A 208 19.46 -15.24 -28.40
N PHE A 209 18.25 -15.63 -28.04
CA PHE A 209 17.91 -16.93 -27.48
C PHE A 209 17.30 -17.77 -28.59
N THR A 210 17.93 -18.90 -28.88
CA THR A 210 17.52 -19.76 -29.99
C THR A 210 17.24 -21.18 -29.59
N GLU A 211 16.23 -21.73 -30.24
CA GLU A 211 15.87 -23.13 -30.18
C GLU A 211 15.57 -23.65 -31.59
N CYS A 212 16.45 -24.50 -32.10
CA CYS A 212 16.20 -25.35 -33.26
C CYS A 212 15.52 -26.62 -32.73
N ASN A 213 14.23 -26.80 -32.99
CA ASN A 213 13.47 -27.93 -32.48
C ASN A 213 13.05 -28.85 -33.62
N ASP A 214 13.28 -30.14 -33.45
CA ASP A 214 13.04 -31.18 -34.45
C ASP A 214 12.62 -32.51 -33.77
N SER A 215 12.80 -33.65 -34.44
CA SER A 215 12.42 -34.96 -33.95
C SER A 215 13.11 -35.32 -32.63
N ALA A 216 12.50 -36.21 -31.85
CA ALA A 216 12.89 -36.45 -30.46
C ALA A 216 14.32 -37.00 -30.27
N LEU A 217 14.95 -37.56 -31.31
CA LEU A 217 16.33 -38.04 -31.28
C LEU A 217 17.31 -37.10 -31.99
N GLU A 218 16.82 -36.02 -32.60
CA GLU A 218 17.64 -35.11 -33.39
C GLU A 218 18.47 -34.18 -32.50
N THR A 219 19.64 -33.80 -33.00
CA THR A 219 20.50 -32.76 -32.42
C THR A 219 20.85 -31.75 -33.52
N PRO A 220 19.94 -30.79 -33.80
CA PRO A 220 20.11 -29.88 -34.92
C PRO A 220 21.42 -29.07 -34.85
N TYR A 221 22.02 -28.86 -36.00
CA TYR A 221 23.12 -27.91 -36.19
C TYR A 221 22.54 -26.51 -36.39
N PHE A 222 23.06 -25.53 -35.67
CA PHE A 222 22.70 -24.12 -35.85
C PHE A 222 23.88 -23.33 -36.43
N GLU A 223 23.56 -22.36 -37.28
CA GLU A 223 24.49 -21.37 -37.80
C GLU A 223 23.84 -19.99 -37.71
N TRP A 224 24.51 -19.09 -37.02
CA TRP A 224 24.16 -17.68 -36.91
C TRP A 224 25.05 -16.86 -37.81
N VAL A 225 24.45 -15.97 -38.60
CA VAL A 225 25.15 -15.02 -39.47
C VAL A 225 24.59 -13.63 -39.23
N PHE A 226 25.45 -12.71 -38.80
CA PHE A 226 25.12 -11.30 -38.63
C PHE A 226 25.79 -10.49 -39.74
N ARG A 227 25.01 -9.71 -40.48
CA ARG A 227 25.50 -8.91 -41.60
C ARG A 227 25.30 -7.42 -41.34
N ASN A 228 26.34 -6.64 -41.65
CA ASN A 228 26.26 -5.20 -41.78
C ASN A 228 26.14 -4.84 -43.28
N ASN A 229 24.99 -4.29 -43.68
CA ASN A 229 24.75 -3.81 -45.05
C ASN A 229 25.13 -4.83 -46.14
N GLY A 230 24.84 -6.12 -45.89
CA GLY A 230 25.12 -7.25 -46.77
C GLY A 230 26.48 -7.94 -46.58
N THR A 231 27.42 -7.34 -45.84
CA THR A 231 28.72 -7.97 -45.50
C THR A 231 28.64 -8.74 -44.19
N VAL A 232 29.22 -9.95 -44.12
CA VAL A 232 29.23 -10.75 -42.88
C VAL A 232 30.13 -10.08 -41.86
N ALA A 233 29.53 -9.63 -40.75
CA ALA A 233 30.24 -8.99 -39.64
C ALA A 233 30.67 -10.03 -38.59
N TYR A 234 29.79 -10.99 -38.30
CA TYR A 234 30.03 -12.05 -37.34
C TYR A 234 29.26 -13.31 -37.72
N SER A 235 29.86 -14.48 -37.50
CA SER A 235 29.17 -15.76 -37.67
C SER A 235 29.63 -16.76 -36.62
N THR A 236 28.72 -17.60 -36.15
CA THR A 236 29.01 -18.66 -35.19
C THR A 236 28.12 -19.86 -35.46
N SER A 237 28.61 -21.06 -35.14
CA SER A 237 27.87 -22.28 -35.43
C SER A 237 28.21 -23.39 -34.44
N GLY A 238 27.29 -24.33 -34.25
CA GLY A 238 27.48 -25.48 -33.38
C GLY A 238 26.31 -26.45 -33.42
N ASN A 239 26.40 -27.53 -32.63
CA ASN A 239 25.27 -28.43 -32.41
C ASN A 239 24.52 -27.99 -31.16
N GLN A 240 23.20 -28.00 -31.21
CA GLN A 240 22.39 -27.66 -30.05
C GLN A 240 22.31 -28.84 -29.08
N SER A 241 22.55 -28.56 -27.79
CA SER A 241 22.30 -29.53 -26.72
C SER A 241 20.80 -29.74 -26.55
N LYS A 242 20.38 -31.00 -26.45
CA LYS A 242 18.97 -31.38 -26.30
C LYS A 242 18.35 -30.74 -25.05
N GLY A 243 17.30 -29.93 -25.25
CA GLY A 243 16.57 -29.28 -24.16
C GLY A 243 17.22 -28.01 -23.59
N GLU A 244 18.30 -27.50 -24.20
CA GLU A 244 18.93 -26.24 -23.82
C GLU A 244 18.77 -25.17 -24.90
N LYS A 245 18.49 -23.93 -24.49
CA LYS A 245 18.48 -22.77 -25.40
C LYS A 245 19.91 -22.30 -25.63
N THR A 246 20.26 -22.08 -26.89
CA THR A 246 21.54 -21.45 -27.23
C THR A 246 21.41 -19.93 -27.12
N ILE A 247 22.41 -19.29 -26.51
CA ILE A 247 22.42 -17.83 -26.30
C ILE A 247 23.62 -17.26 -27.04
N ILE A 248 23.36 -16.39 -28.01
CA ILE A 248 24.40 -15.64 -28.74
C ILE A 248 24.28 -14.18 -28.39
N THR A 249 25.38 -13.55 -27.94
CA THR A 249 25.42 -12.13 -27.60
C THR A 249 26.25 -11.35 -28.60
N VAL A 250 25.72 -10.25 -29.11
CA VAL A 250 26.35 -9.36 -30.09
C VAL A 250 26.31 -7.93 -29.55
N ILE A 251 27.42 -7.21 -29.62
CA ILE A 251 27.46 -5.75 -29.38
C ILE A 251 27.74 -5.10 -30.74
N PRO A 252 26.79 -4.36 -31.36
CA PRO A 252 26.95 -3.85 -32.71
C PRO A 252 28.25 -3.05 -32.92
N GLU A 253 28.61 -2.15 -32.01
CA GLU A 253 29.86 -1.38 -32.13
C GLU A 253 31.11 -2.28 -32.27
N THR A 254 31.18 -3.36 -31.51
CA THR A 254 32.36 -4.27 -31.53
C THR A 254 32.54 -5.00 -32.86
N TYR A 255 31.47 -5.12 -33.65
CA TYR A 255 31.47 -5.78 -34.96
C TYR A 255 31.42 -4.76 -36.12
N GLY A 256 31.74 -3.49 -35.84
CA GLY A 256 31.92 -2.45 -36.85
C GLY A 256 30.62 -1.88 -37.42
N TYR A 257 29.51 -1.99 -36.68
CA TYR A 257 28.29 -1.27 -37.00
C TYR A 257 28.41 0.20 -36.57
N SER A 258 27.77 1.10 -37.30
CA SER A 258 27.60 2.52 -36.99
C SER A 258 26.12 2.83 -36.77
N SER A 259 25.81 3.98 -36.16
CA SER A 259 24.42 4.48 -36.12
C SER A 259 23.85 4.58 -37.54
N LYS A 260 22.60 4.15 -37.71
CA LYS A 260 21.82 4.02 -38.96
C LYS A 260 22.23 2.86 -39.87
N ASP A 261 23.18 2.03 -39.47
CA ASP A 261 23.43 0.75 -40.16
C ASP A 261 22.27 -0.23 -39.92
N VAL A 262 22.14 -1.21 -40.82
CA VAL A 262 21.16 -2.30 -40.68
C VAL A 262 21.89 -3.56 -40.22
N LEU A 263 21.52 -4.04 -39.02
CA LEU A 263 21.90 -5.33 -38.49
C LEU A 263 20.91 -6.38 -39.01
N ALA A 264 21.38 -7.18 -39.95
CA ALA A 264 20.65 -8.33 -40.48
C ALA A 264 21.13 -9.60 -39.75
N ALA A 265 20.27 -10.16 -38.90
CA ALA A 265 20.51 -11.38 -38.16
C ALA A 265 19.81 -12.54 -38.88
N GLU A 266 20.56 -13.60 -39.20
CA GLU A 266 20.08 -14.79 -39.90
C GLU A 266 20.47 -16.02 -39.08
N LEU A 267 19.48 -16.83 -38.70
CA LEU A 267 19.67 -18.15 -38.09
C LEU A 267 19.33 -19.20 -39.13
N ILE A 268 20.19 -20.20 -39.27
CA ILE A 268 19.97 -21.40 -40.08
C ILE A 268 20.03 -22.61 -39.15
N CYS A 269 18.95 -23.39 -39.09
CA CYS A 269 18.90 -24.67 -38.39
C CYS A 269 18.93 -25.80 -39.43
N ARG A 270 19.75 -26.83 -39.19
CA ARG A 270 19.90 -27.97 -40.09
C ARG A 270 19.81 -29.30 -39.34
N ASP A 271 19.02 -30.21 -39.87
CA ASP A 271 18.86 -31.57 -39.33
C ASP A 271 19.94 -32.54 -39.83
N SER A 272 19.95 -33.77 -39.28
CA SER A 272 20.87 -34.84 -39.68
C SER A 272 20.63 -35.34 -41.11
N HIS A 273 19.44 -35.13 -41.67
CA HIS A 273 19.09 -35.44 -43.06
C HIS A 273 19.56 -34.36 -44.05
N GLY A 274 20.09 -33.25 -43.56
CA GLY A 274 20.60 -32.13 -44.32
C GLY A 274 19.55 -31.11 -44.75
N SER A 275 18.29 -31.24 -44.32
CA SER A 275 17.24 -30.23 -44.53
C SER A 275 17.43 -29.07 -43.58
N SER A 276 17.06 -27.87 -44.02
CA SER A 276 17.28 -26.66 -43.25
C SER A 276 16.09 -25.72 -43.24
N SER A 277 15.95 -25.00 -42.14
CA SER A 277 15.05 -23.86 -41.98
C SER A 277 15.85 -22.62 -41.60
N SER A 278 15.29 -21.45 -41.87
CA SER A 278 15.96 -20.18 -41.60
C SER A 278 15.01 -19.18 -40.97
N TRP A 279 15.52 -18.41 -40.01
CA TRP A 279 14.88 -17.23 -39.45
C TRP A 279 15.72 -16.00 -39.76
N TYR A 280 15.08 -14.86 -40.04
CA TYR A 280 15.79 -13.62 -40.31
C TYR A 280 15.08 -12.43 -39.66
N GLU A 281 15.87 -11.48 -39.18
CA GLU A 281 15.41 -10.18 -38.67
C GLU A 281 16.38 -9.09 -39.14
N ASN A 282 15.83 -7.96 -39.58
CA ASN A 282 16.61 -6.77 -39.91
C ASN A 282 16.18 -5.65 -38.96
N VAL A 283 17.13 -5.09 -38.22
CA VAL A 283 16.91 -3.96 -37.31
C VAL A 283 17.88 -2.83 -37.61
N ILE A 284 17.45 -1.61 -37.38
CA ILE A 284 18.26 -0.40 -37.53
C ILE A 284 19.07 -0.21 -36.24
N VAL A 285 20.37 -0.05 -36.37
CA VAL A 285 21.23 0.29 -35.24
C VAL A 285 21.06 1.78 -34.96
N ASP A 286 20.57 2.12 -33.78
CA ASP A 286 20.46 3.49 -33.30
C ASP A 286 21.43 3.70 -32.14
N GLY A 287 22.36 4.64 -32.32
CA GLY A 287 23.36 4.98 -31.31
C GLY A 287 23.20 6.39 -30.77
N ASP A 288 22.17 7.13 -31.20
CA ASP A 288 21.93 8.49 -30.75
C ASP A 288 21.04 8.44 -29.49
N ASP A 289 21.43 9.11 -28.41
CA ASP A 289 20.61 9.20 -27.20
C ASP A 289 19.37 10.10 -27.44
N PRO A 290 18.23 9.85 -26.77
CA PRO A 290 17.07 10.74 -26.86
C PRO A 290 17.37 12.12 -26.25
N GLU A 291 16.85 13.17 -26.85
CA GLU A 291 16.91 14.53 -26.32
C GLU A 291 15.67 14.84 -25.47
N TYR A 292 15.81 15.71 -24.46
CA TYR A 292 14.68 16.18 -23.66
C TYR A 292 14.82 17.65 -23.27
N GLU A 293 13.68 18.31 -23.11
CA GLU A 293 13.51 19.60 -22.46
C GLU A 293 12.62 19.40 -21.22
N ILE A 294 13.05 19.92 -20.06
CA ILE A 294 12.28 19.88 -18.82
C ILE A 294 12.10 21.28 -18.25
N ARG A 295 10.92 21.58 -17.73
CA ARG A 295 10.61 22.84 -17.08
C ARG A 295 9.97 22.59 -15.72
N PHE A 296 10.42 23.34 -14.74
CA PHE A 296 9.94 23.32 -13.36
C PHE A 296 9.29 24.66 -13.03
N THR A 297 7.99 24.66 -12.75
CA THR A 297 7.23 25.87 -12.40
C THR A 297 6.54 25.66 -11.06
N GLU A 298 6.94 26.41 -10.04
CA GLU A 298 6.29 26.42 -8.73
C GLU A 298 5.22 27.51 -8.67
N ILE A 299 4.06 27.17 -8.12
CA ILE A 299 3.00 28.11 -7.80
C ILE A 299 2.77 28.09 -6.29
N THR A 300 3.03 29.21 -5.63
CA THR A 300 2.81 29.36 -4.18
C THR A 300 1.32 29.46 -3.86
N ASN A 301 0.95 29.26 -2.59
CA ASN A 301 -0.43 29.47 -2.12
C ASN A 301 -0.93 30.92 -2.33
N SER A 302 -0.01 31.89 -2.40
CA SER A 302 -0.31 33.29 -2.74
C SER A 302 -0.45 33.56 -4.24
N GLY A 303 -0.30 32.53 -5.09
CA GLY A 303 -0.40 32.61 -6.55
C GLY A 303 0.84 33.18 -7.24
N ILE A 304 1.98 33.24 -6.54
CA ILE A 304 3.26 33.66 -7.13
C ILE A 304 3.82 32.51 -7.95
N VAL A 305 4.25 32.81 -9.18
CA VAL A 305 4.84 31.83 -10.09
C VAL A 305 6.36 31.98 -10.06
N ILE A 306 7.06 30.89 -9.75
CA ILE A 306 8.52 30.81 -9.69
C ILE A 306 8.96 29.77 -10.73
N VAL A 307 9.89 30.14 -11.62
CA VAL A 307 10.46 29.22 -12.60
C VAL A 307 11.85 28.81 -12.11
N HIS A 308 12.04 27.52 -11.93
CA HIS A 308 13.30 26.95 -11.44
C HIS A 308 14.24 26.65 -12.60
N ASN A 309 15.54 26.82 -12.36
CA ASN A 309 16.58 26.53 -13.34
C ASN A 309 16.89 25.04 -13.36
N GLU A 310 16.55 24.35 -14.44
CA GLU A 310 16.73 22.91 -14.62
C GLU A 310 18.20 22.46 -14.60
N SER A 311 19.13 23.39 -14.82
CA SER A 311 20.58 23.13 -14.78
C SER A 311 21.11 22.94 -13.37
N GLU A 312 20.41 23.45 -12.35
CA GLU A 312 20.81 23.32 -10.95
C GLU A 312 20.59 21.90 -10.44
N GLU A 313 21.39 21.48 -9.46
CA GLU A 313 21.25 20.15 -8.84
C GLU A 313 20.18 20.14 -7.74
N ILE A 314 19.87 21.30 -7.17
CA ILE A 314 18.96 21.47 -6.04
C ILE A 314 17.85 22.44 -6.44
N ILE A 315 16.60 22.01 -6.26
CA ILE A 315 15.40 22.82 -6.45
C ILE A 315 14.86 23.14 -5.06
N GLN A 316 14.78 24.42 -4.70
CA GLN A 316 14.23 24.89 -3.42
C GLN A 316 12.74 25.16 -3.61
N ILE A 317 11.89 24.51 -2.82
CA ILE A 317 10.43 24.57 -2.98
C ILE A 317 9.81 24.77 -1.61
N ARG A 318 8.80 25.65 -1.51
CA ARG A 318 8.07 25.84 -0.25
C ARG A 318 7.14 24.67 0.03
N SER A 319 6.98 24.30 1.31
CA SER A 319 6.10 23.18 1.71
C SER A 319 4.62 23.43 1.41
N ASP A 320 4.22 24.70 1.24
CA ASP A 320 2.85 25.15 0.91
C ASP A 320 2.58 25.37 -0.59
N SER A 321 3.52 24.99 -1.47
CA SER A 321 3.45 25.24 -2.91
C SER A 321 3.13 24.00 -3.75
N GLU A 322 2.78 24.23 -5.01
CA GLU A 322 2.60 23.18 -6.01
C GLU A 322 3.65 23.32 -7.13
N LEU A 323 4.41 22.25 -7.38
CA LEU A 323 5.38 22.16 -8.48
C LEU A 323 4.74 21.52 -9.70
N PHE A 324 4.75 22.24 -10.81
CA PHE A 324 4.41 21.77 -12.14
C PHE A 324 5.69 21.35 -12.87
N VAL A 325 5.64 20.17 -13.48
CA VAL A 325 6.74 19.59 -14.23
C VAL A 325 6.24 19.28 -15.64
N ASP A 326 6.91 19.90 -16.62
CA ASP A 326 6.66 19.68 -18.03
C ASP A 326 7.92 19.08 -18.65
N VAL A 327 7.79 17.91 -19.27
CA VAL A 327 8.90 17.24 -19.98
C VAL A 327 8.46 16.98 -21.40
N ILE A 328 9.29 17.36 -22.36
CA ILE A 328 9.15 17.03 -23.77
C ILE A 328 10.41 16.27 -24.17
N ALA A 329 10.26 15.07 -24.69
CA ALA A 329 11.37 14.25 -25.17
C ALA A 329 11.19 13.96 -26.67
N MET A 330 12.31 13.87 -27.38
CA MET A 330 12.34 13.54 -28.78
C MET A 330 13.56 12.68 -29.10
N ASP A 331 13.45 11.91 -30.16
CA ASP A 331 14.54 11.11 -30.68
C ASP A 331 14.81 11.48 -32.16
N SER A 332 16.05 11.29 -32.60
CA SER A 332 16.51 11.59 -33.96
C SER A 332 15.79 10.74 -35.02
N SER A 333 15.31 9.55 -34.65
CA SER A 333 14.52 8.67 -35.51
C SER A 333 13.02 9.03 -35.52
N ASN A 334 12.61 10.06 -34.75
CA ASN A 334 11.23 10.51 -34.60
C ASN A 334 10.28 9.36 -34.19
N LEU A 335 10.83 8.42 -33.42
CA LEU A 335 10.12 7.32 -32.77
C LEU A 335 9.70 7.75 -31.36
N PRO A 336 8.69 7.11 -30.76
CA PRO A 336 8.25 7.45 -29.42
C PRO A 336 9.36 7.31 -28.37
N VAL A 337 9.40 8.23 -27.41
CA VAL A 337 10.37 8.21 -26.31
C VAL A 337 9.64 8.04 -24.98
N SER A 338 10.04 7.03 -24.19
CA SER A 338 9.47 6.77 -22.87
C SER A 338 10.07 7.72 -21.83
N ILE A 339 9.22 8.47 -21.15
CA ILE A 339 9.58 9.39 -20.06
C ILE A 339 9.10 8.81 -18.74
N ILE A 340 9.99 8.69 -17.76
CA ILE A 340 9.66 8.26 -16.39
C ILE A 340 10.26 9.24 -15.40
N VAL A 341 9.41 9.83 -14.55
CA VAL A 341 9.83 10.66 -13.42
C VAL A 341 9.51 9.95 -12.12
N ALA A 342 10.49 9.79 -11.24
CA ALA A 342 10.36 9.08 -9.98
C ALA A 342 10.92 9.89 -8.80
N SER A 343 10.37 9.67 -7.61
CA SER A 343 10.81 10.36 -6.39
C SER A 343 10.67 9.46 -5.17
N ASN A 344 11.51 9.70 -4.16
CA ASN A 344 11.43 9.04 -2.86
C ASN A 344 10.48 9.75 -1.88
N LYS A 345 9.74 10.78 -2.30
CA LYS A 345 8.78 11.50 -1.44
C LYS A 345 7.65 10.63 -0.88
N SER A 346 7.31 9.54 -1.57
CA SER A 346 6.45 8.50 -1.05
C SER A 346 6.76 7.16 -1.72
N GLN A 347 6.38 6.06 -1.07
CA GLN A 347 6.64 4.72 -1.60
C GLN A 347 6.00 4.54 -2.98
N GLY A 348 6.82 4.18 -3.97
CA GLY A 348 6.38 3.87 -5.33
C GLY A 348 5.92 5.07 -6.16
N TRP A 349 6.19 6.31 -5.72
CA TRP A 349 5.80 7.49 -6.49
C TRP A 349 6.53 7.55 -7.83
N ARG A 350 5.75 7.58 -8.92
CA ARG A 350 6.24 7.69 -10.28
C ARG A 350 5.18 8.31 -11.20
N GLN A 351 5.65 9.02 -12.21
CA GLN A 351 4.87 9.52 -13.34
C GLN A 351 5.53 9.01 -14.62
N PHE A 352 4.72 8.73 -15.64
CA PHE A 352 5.24 8.24 -16.92
C PHE A 352 4.32 8.63 -18.07
N SER A 353 4.91 8.85 -19.24
CA SER A 353 4.23 9.11 -20.50
C SER A 353 5.19 8.85 -21.66
N ASN A 354 4.70 8.93 -22.89
CA ASN A 354 5.54 8.93 -24.09
C ASN A 354 5.56 10.34 -24.70
N ASP A 355 6.72 10.79 -25.16
CA ASP A 355 7.01 12.06 -25.85
C ASP A 355 6.76 13.34 -25.04
N GLU A 356 5.62 13.44 -24.35
CA GLU A 356 5.24 14.59 -23.52
C GLU A 356 4.70 14.11 -22.17
N LEU A 357 5.20 14.68 -21.08
CA LEU A 357 4.76 14.40 -19.71
C LEU A 357 4.50 15.71 -18.96
N HIS A 358 3.24 15.91 -18.55
CA HIS A 358 2.80 17.07 -17.77
C HIS A 358 2.14 16.59 -16.48
N PHE A 359 2.62 17.06 -15.34
CA PHE A 359 1.99 16.78 -14.05
C PHE A 359 2.30 17.86 -13.02
N SER A 360 1.49 17.90 -11.96
CA SER A 360 1.76 18.71 -10.77
C SER A 360 1.92 17.84 -9.53
N THR A 361 2.68 18.33 -8.55
CA THR A 361 2.86 17.67 -7.26
C THR A 361 3.30 18.68 -6.21
N SER A 362 2.97 18.42 -4.94
CA SER A 362 3.59 19.10 -3.80
C SER A 362 4.69 18.24 -3.18
N PHE A 363 5.65 18.93 -2.55
CA PHE A 363 6.67 18.36 -1.68
C PHE A 363 6.47 18.94 -0.29
N ILE A 364 6.16 18.08 0.66
CA ILE A 364 5.96 18.46 2.07
C ILE A 364 7.15 18.01 2.90
N GLN A 365 7.21 18.51 4.13
CA GLN A 365 8.14 17.99 5.10
C GLN A 365 7.87 16.50 5.41
N GLY A 366 8.95 15.74 5.63
CA GLY A 366 8.94 14.30 5.88
C GLY A 366 8.63 13.96 7.33
N ALA A 367 8.70 12.67 7.66
CA ALA A 367 8.32 12.16 8.99
C ALA A 367 9.28 12.57 10.13
N GLN A 368 10.41 13.21 9.82
CA GLN A 368 11.38 13.64 10.82
C GLN A 368 11.01 14.95 11.52
N VAL A 369 10.02 15.69 11.02
CA VAL A 369 9.59 16.96 11.61
C VAL A 369 8.79 16.76 12.88
N ASN A 370 8.76 17.79 13.72
CA ASN A 370 8.01 17.74 14.95
C ASN A 370 6.51 17.63 14.67
N GLY A 371 5.81 16.88 15.51
CA GLY A 371 4.37 16.70 15.37
C GLY A 371 3.77 16.12 16.64
N MET A 372 2.45 16.16 16.76
CA MET A 372 1.69 15.72 17.95
C MET A 372 1.94 14.25 18.35
N HIS A 373 2.49 13.44 17.45
CA HIS A 373 2.83 12.05 17.70
C HIS A 373 4.08 11.89 18.60
N LEU A 374 4.86 12.95 18.81
CA LEU A 374 6.06 12.98 19.64
C LEU A 374 5.77 13.53 21.06
N PRO A 375 6.51 13.11 22.09
CA PRO A 375 6.44 13.72 23.43
C PRO A 375 6.89 15.19 23.39
N VAL A 376 6.47 15.98 24.38
CA VAL A 376 6.73 17.43 24.46
C VAL A 376 8.22 17.75 24.30
N GLU A 377 9.07 17.04 25.02
CA GLU A 377 10.51 17.29 25.05
C GLU A 377 11.17 17.09 23.67
N GLU A 378 10.68 16.13 22.88
CA GLU A 378 11.14 15.88 21.51
C GLU A 378 10.59 16.91 20.52
N ARG A 379 9.37 17.42 20.75
CA ARG A 379 8.73 18.43 19.89
C ARG A 379 9.40 19.80 19.96
N HIS A 380 10.20 20.06 21.00
CA HIS A 380 10.90 21.33 21.20
C HIS A 380 12.27 21.40 20.52
N LEU A 381 12.74 20.29 19.93
CA LEU A 381 14.07 20.21 19.31
C LEU A 381 14.02 20.67 17.86
N GLU A 382 15.12 21.30 17.42
CA GLU A 382 15.37 21.63 16.01
C GLU A 382 15.41 20.36 15.13
N ARG A 383 14.79 20.42 13.96
CA ARG A 383 14.75 19.37 12.93
C ARG A 383 15.31 19.88 11.62
N GLN A 384 15.78 18.95 10.80
CA GLN A 384 16.31 19.28 9.48
C GLN A 384 15.20 19.30 8.43
N ASN A 385 15.29 20.28 7.53
CA ASN A 385 14.48 20.34 6.30
C ASN A 385 14.56 19.04 5.51
N SER A 386 13.45 18.72 4.85
CA SER A 386 13.35 17.52 4.03
C SER A 386 14.08 17.69 2.71
N LEU A 387 14.83 16.65 2.35
CA LEU A 387 15.50 16.54 1.07
C LEU A 387 14.95 15.33 0.31
N TRP A 388 14.22 15.60 -0.77
CA TRP A 388 13.70 14.57 -1.65
C TRP A 388 14.57 14.44 -2.89
N ARG A 389 14.60 13.25 -3.48
CA ARG A 389 15.28 12.99 -4.75
C ARG A 389 14.23 12.91 -5.84
N LEU A 390 14.48 13.58 -6.97
CA LEU A 390 13.67 13.53 -8.18
C LEU A 390 14.55 13.00 -9.31
N ILE A 391 14.13 11.94 -9.98
CA ILE A 391 14.88 11.27 -11.04
C ILE A 391 14.03 11.30 -12.30
N LEU A 392 14.60 11.80 -13.39
CA LEU A 392 14.07 11.68 -14.75
C LEU A 392 14.87 10.60 -15.48
N ASN A 393 14.18 9.64 -16.06
CA ASN A 393 14.70 8.69 -17.03
C ASN A 393 13.96 8.88 -18.35
N VAL A 394 14.72 9.04 -19.43
CA VAL A 394 14.23 9.17 -20.79
C VAL A 394 14.85 8.05 -21.61
N THR A 395 14.04 7.19 -22.21
CA THR A 395 14.49 5.99 -22.94
C THR A 395 13.85 5.95 -24.32
N ASP A 396 14.66 5.82 -25.37
CA ASP A 396 14.17 5.67 -26.75
C ASP A 396 13.73 4.21 -27.06
N GLU A 397 13.26 3.96 -28.28
CA GLU A 397 12.87 2.61 -28.73
C GLU A 397 14.05 1.65 -28.93
N ALA A 398 15.26 2.16 -29.16
CA ALA A 398 16.46 1.34 -29.25
C ALA A 398 16.94 0.88 -27.86
N GLY A 399 16.52 1.56 -26.81
CA GLY A 399 16.91 1.33 -25.42
C GLY A 399 18.05 2.21 -24.94
N ASN A 400 18.46 3.24 -25.69
CA ASN A 400 19.36 4.28 -25.20
C ASN A 400 18.63 5.09 -24.12
N THR A 401 19.31 5.39 -23.02
CA THR A 401 18.66 5.97 -21.83
C THR A 401 19.49 7.10 -21.25
N ILE A 402 18.87 8.28 -21.11
CA ILE A 402 19.42 9.39 -20.34
C ILE A 402 18.75 9.44 -18.96
N MET A 403 19.58 9.57 -17.91
CA MET A 403 19.13 9.76 -16.54
C MET A 403 19.60 11.11 -15.99
N ARG A 404 18.69 11.87 -15.40
CA ARG A 404 18.97 13.13 -14.70
C ARG A 404 18.39 13.07 -13.28
N THR A 405 19.11 13.60 -12.30
CA THR A 405 18.69 13.60 -10.90
C THR A 405 18.77 15.00 -10.32
N TRP A 406 17.73 15.41 -9.60
CA TRP A 406 17.68 16.61 -8.79
C TRP A 406 17.41 16.26 -7.33
N GLN A 407 17.84 17.14 -6.44
CA GLN A 407 17.41 17.16 -5.05
C GLN A 407 16.35 18.25 -4.89
N VAL A 408 15.24 17.93 -4.26
CA VAL A 408 14.20 18.90 -3.90
C VAL A 408 14.35 19.20 -2.43
N PHE A 409 14.79 20.42 -2.12
CA PHE A 409 14.91 20.94 -0.77
C PHE A 409 13.62 21.63 -0.39
N VAL A 410 12.95 21.13 0.66
CA VAL A 410 11.68 21.70 1.11
C VAL A 410 11.95 22.80 2.13
N GLU A 411 11.68 24.04 1.75
CA GLU A 411 11.79 25.21 2.62
C GLU A 411 10.74 25.17 3.72
N ASP A 412 11.08 25.82 4.82
CA ASP A 412 10.16 26.02 5.92
C ASP A 412 9.11 27.08 5.53
N SER A 413 7.85 26.69 5.58
CA SER A 413 6.71 27.59 5.38
C SER A 413 5.56 27.33 6.35
N SER A 414 5.81 26.51 7.38
CA SER A 414 4.85 26.23 8.44
C SER A 414 5.03 27.26 9.54
N ALA A 415 3.96 27.65 10.23
CA ALA A 415 4.10 28.47 11.43
C ALA A 415 4.04 27.59 12.69
N PRO A 416 4.54 28.07 13.85
CA PRO A 416 4.49 27.28 15.07
C PRO A 416 3.06 26.96 15.49
N VAL A 417 2.83 25.70 15.90
CA VAL A 417 1.56 25.18 16.36
C VAL A 417 1.33 25.57 17.82
N VAL A 418 0.33 26.43 18.05
CA VAL A 418 -0.02 26.93 19.39
C VAL A 418 -1.02 25.99 20.08
N ILE A 419 -0.65 25.49 21.27
CA ILE A 419 -1.50 24.62 22.09
C ILE A 419 -1.54 25.16 23.53
N PRO A 420 -2.57 25.97 23.87
CA PRO A 420 -2.67 26.58 25.18
C PRO A 420 -3.41 25.70 26.20
N SER A 421 -2.99 25.80 27.45
CA SER A 421 -3.68 25.25 28.64
C SER A 421 -3.84 26.33 29.70
N ILE A 422 -5.00 26.40 30.37
CA ILE A 422 -5.26 27.38 31.43
C ILE A 422 -5.40 26.67 32.77
N PHE A 423 -4.75 27.23 33.78
CA PHE A 423 -4.84 26.79 35.17
C PHE A 423 -5.41 27.90 36.05
N VAL A 424 -6.36 27.53 36.90
CA VAL A 424 -7.01 28.37 37.92
C VAL A 424 -6.44 27.98 39.27
N ASN A 425 -5.72 28.90 39.94
CA ASN A 425 -5.11 28.67 41.26
C ASN A 425 -4.23 27.40 41.37
N SER A 426 -3.63 26.96 40.25
CA SER A 426 -2.79 25.76 40.05
C SER A 426 -3.51 24.47 39.64
N ASP A 427 -4.83 24.48 39.48
CA ASP A 427 -5.60 23.36 38.94
C ASP A 427 -6.05 23.64 37.49
N PRO A 428 -6.15 22.64 36.62
CA PRO A 428 -6.57 22.86 35.24
C PRO A 428 -8.00 23.41 35.20
N MET A 429 -8.22 24.35 34.29
CA MET A 429 -9.55 24.90 34.02
C MET A 429 -10.45 23.78 33.48
N THR A 430 -11.56 23.55 34.17
CA THR A 430 -12.57 22.55 33.79
C THR A 430 -13.96 23.11 34.05
N PRO A 431 -15.03 22.54 33.48
CA PRO A 431 -16.39 22.97 33.80
C PRO A 431 -16.73 22.89 35.31
N SER A 432 -16.05 22.02 36.06
CA SER A 432 -16.16 21.91 37.53
C SER A 432 -15.29 22.91 38.30
N ASN A 433 -14.32 23.55 37.64
CA ASN A 433 -13.45 24.56 38.22
C ASN A 433 -13.35 25.77 37.26
N PRO A 434 -14.46 26.51 37.07
CA PRO A 434 -14.46 27.70 36.23
C PRO A 434 -13.63 28.80 36.89
N PRO A 435 -12.96 29.66 36.10
CA PRO A 435 -12.20 30.78 36.64
C PRO A 435 -13.15 31.80 37.25
N ARG A 436 -12.90 32.23 38.49
CA ARG A 436 -13.70 33.23 39.21
C ARG A 436 -12.94 34.52 39.44
N LEU A 437 -13.68 35.60 39.70
CA LEU A 437 -13.10 36.90 40.05
C LEU A 437 -12.17 36.76 41.27
N GLY A 438 -10.92 37.19 41.09
CA GLY A 438 -9.88 37.11 42.12
C GLY A 438 -8.99 35.87 42.03
N ASP A 439 -9.30 34.92 41.15
CA ASP A 439 -8.44 33.75 40.91
C ASP A 439 -7.17 34.13 40.14
N ASN A 440 -6.08 33.42 40.44
CA ASN A 440 -4.84 33.53 39.68
C ASN A 440 -4.91 32.61 38.46
N LEU A 441 -4.95 33.20 37.27
CA LEU A 441 -4.97 32.47 36.01
C LEU A 441 -3.58 32.37 35.40
N SER A 442 -3.13 31.14 35.15
CA SER A 442 -1.86 30.86 34.46
C SER A 442 -2.12 30.24 33.10
N LEU A 443 -1.59 30.86 32.04
CA LEU A 443 -1.53 30.32 30.69
C LEU A 443 -0.25 29.51 30.53
N TYR A 444 -0.40 28.25 30.11
CA TYR A 444 0.68 27.34 29.79
C TYR A 444 0.68 27.08 28.29
N LEU A 445 1.84 27.21 27.68
CA LEU A 445 2.06 26.93 26.27
C LEU A 445 2.91 25.68 26.05
N SER A 446 3.32 24.97 27.11
CA SER A 446 4.29 23.86 27.07
C SER A 446 4.00 22.74 26.04
N ASP A 447 2.77 22.59 25.55
CA ASP A 447 2.43 21.62 24.50
C ASP A 447 2.63 22.16 23.08
N SER A 448 2.93 23.45 22.92
CA SER A 448 3.15 24.11 21.64
C SER A 448 4.51 23.74 21.06
N PHE A 449 4.64 23.75 19.73
CA PHE A 449 5.86 23.37 19.05
C PHE A 449 5.92 23.98 17.65
N ASP A 450 7.11 24.02 17.07
CA ASP A 450 7.31 24.28 15.65
C ASP A 450 7.73 22.99 14.92
N ASP A 451 7.41 22.85 13.63
CA ASP A 451 7.71 21.61 12.90
C ASP A 451 9.22 21.43 12.62
N LEU A 452 9.96 22.52 12.46
CA LEU A 452 11.40 22.51 12.18
C LEU A 452 12.24 23.24 13.23
N ASP A 453 11.81 24.42 13.65
CA ASP A 453 12.60 25.24 14.57
C ASP A 453 12.57 24.68 15.99
N SER A 454 13.67 24.90 16.70
CA SER A 454 13.69 24.74 18.16
C SER A 454 12.65 25.67 18.76
N ILE A 455 11.92 25.21 19.78
CA ILE A 455 10.95 26.08 20.46
C ILE A 455 11.62 27.34 21.05
N GLU A 456 12.90 27.25 21.40
CA GLU A 456 13.69 28.37 21.94
C GLU A 456 13.94 29.47 20.91
N ASP A 457 13.86 29.16 19.62
CA ASP A 457 14.06 30.10 18.51
C ASP A 457 12.74 30.72 18.02
N THR A 458 11.63 30.45 18.72
CA THR A 458 10.32 31.03 18.44
C THR A 458 10.02 32.27 19.29
N MET A 459 9.21 33.18 18.75
CA MET A 459 8.76 34.42 19.39
C MET A 459 7.25 34.44 19.62
N TRP A 460 6.83 34.91 20.80
CA TRP A 460 5.43 34.86 21.22
C TRP A 460 4.87 36.23 21.62
N ASN A 461 3.65 36.51 21.17
CA ASN A 461 2.86 37.69 21.52
C ASN A 461 1.51 37.26 22.08
N ILE A 462 1.11 37.84 23.21
CA ILE A 462 -0.17 37.57 23.87
C ILE A 462 -0.95 38.86 24.00
N SER A 463 -2.20 38.81 23.55
CA SER A 463 -3.16 39.91 23.62
C SER A 463 -4.43 39.45 24.34
N LEU A 464 -5.02 40.36 25.10
CA LEU A 464 -6.24 40.18 25.89
C LEU A 464 -7.23 41.26 25.48
N ASP A 465 -8.42 40.86 25.06
CA ASP A 465 -9.51 41.76 24.62
C ASP A 465 -9.09 42.78 23.55
N GLY A 466 -8.14 42.39 22.69
CA GLY A 466 -7.60 43.22 21.61
C GLY A 466 -6.44 44.12 22.03
N GLU A 467 -6.09 44.19 23.31
CA GLU A 467 -4.92 44.92 23.81
C GLU A 467 -3.71 43.99 23.97
N ILE A 468 -2.52 44.47 23.61
CA ILE A 468 -1.28 43.71 23.74
C ILE A 468 -0.91 43.64 25.23
N TYR A 469 -0.93 42.43 25.80
CA TYR A 469 -0.55 42.18 27.19
C TYR A 469 0.94 41.92 27.34
N ARG A 470 1.50 41.09 26.43
CA ARG A 470 2.93 40.75 26.36
C ARG A 470 3.35 40.63 24.90
N GLN A 471 4.57 41.05 24.58
CA GLN A 471 5.10 41.06 23.22
C GLN A 471 6.57 40.66 23.21
N ASN A 472 7.01 40.01 22.12
CA ASN A 472 8.38 39.58 21.87
C ASN A 472 8.93 38.72 23.00
N LEU A 473 8.11 37.80 23.50
CA LEU A 473 8.55 36.85 24.53
C LEU A 473 9.39 35.75 23.88
N ASN A 474 10.50 35.40 24.53
CA ASN A 474 11.21 34.15 24.27
C ASN A 474 10.46 32.98 24.90
N TRP A 475 10.85 31.74 24.58
CA TRP A 475 10.17 30.56 25.10
C TRP A 475 10.16 30.48 26.63
N SER A 476 11.29 30.74 27.29
CA SER A 476 11.38 30.67 28.76
C SER A 476 10.39 31.59 29.50
N GLU A 477 9.99 32.69 28.88
CA GLU A 477 8.98 33.62 29.39
C GLU A 477 7.57 33.29 28.89
N ALA A 478 7.46 32.73 27.68
CA ALA A 478 6.20 32.41 27.04
C ALA A 478 5.59 31.09 27.53
N GLU A 479 6.41 30.12 27.95
CA GLU A 479 5.98 28.78 28.36
C GLU A 479 4.91 28.86 29.46
N LYS A 480 5.12 29.75 30.44
CA LYS A 480 4.20 29.96 31.55
C LYS A 480 4.00 31.45 31.83
N ILE A 481 2.79 31.93 31.61
CA ILE A 481 2.43 33.33 31.77
C ILE A 481 1.33 33.46 32.81
N LEU A 482 1.54 34.33 33.81
CA LEU A 482 0.48 34.77 34.70
C LEU A 482 -0.35 35.85 33.99
N LEU A 483 -1.64 35.59 33.83
CA LEU A 483 -2.59 36.55 33.26
C LEU A 483 -2.90 37.65 34.29
N PRO A 484 -3.24 38.88 33.85
CA PRO A 484 -3.64 39.93 34.78
C PRO A 484 -5.01 39.58 35.40
N PRO A 485 -5.39 40.20 36.54
CA PRO A 485 -6.73 40.07 37.07
C PRO A 485 -7.77 40.49 36.03
N LEU A 486 -8.75 39.63 35.78
CA LEU A 486 -9.82 39.85 34.81
C LEU A 486 -11.15 40.13 35.53
N GLU A 487 -11.98 40.99 34.93
CA GLU A 487 -13.30 41.32 35.47
C GLU A 487 -14.32 40.21 35.19
N ILE A 488 -15.52 40.29 35.79
CA ILE A 488 -16.60 39.32 35.51
C ILE A 488 -17.06 39.51 34.06
N GLY A 489 -17.07 38.43 33.27
CA GLY A 489 -17.50 38.47 31.87
C GLY A 489 -16.64 37.63 30.95
N GLY A 490 -16.91 37.75 29.65
CA GLY A 490 -16.16 37.05 28.60
C GLY A 490 -14.91 37.84 28.20
N HIS A 491 -13.78 37.15 28.15
CA HIS A 491 -12.49 37.68 27.71
C HIS A 491 -11.96 36.87 26.53
N THR A 492 -11.35 37.55 25.56
CA THR A 492 -10.73 36.94 24.40
C THR A 492 -9.22 36.96 24.54
N ILE A 493 -8.60 35.78 24.50
CA ILE A 493 -7.16 35.61 24.48
C ILE A 493 -6.74 35.35 23.04
N ASN A 494 -5.72 36.06 22.57
CA ASN A 494 -5.12 35.86 21.27
C ASN A 494 -3.60 35.70 21.39
N ILE A 495 -3.10 34.57 20.91
CA ILE A 495 -1.69 34.15 20.98
C ILE A 495 -1.16 34.08 19.56
N GLN A 496 -0.14 34.87 19.29
CA GLN A 496 0.60 34.83 18.03
C GLN A 496 1.99 34.26 18.30
N SER A 497 2.38 33.27 17.49
CA SER A 497 3.71 32.67 17.46
C SER A 497 4.41 33.04 16.16
N THR A 498 5.73 33.12 16.16
CA THR A 498 6.54 33.34 14.95
C THR A 498 7.84 32.57 15.07
N ASP A 499 8.23 31.89 14.00
CA ASP A 499 9.45 31.09 13.92
C ASP A 499 10.66 31.91 13.40
N SER A 500 11.79 31.25 13.14
CA SER A 500 13.00 31.87 12.62
C SER A 500 12.90 32.24 11.13
N SER A 501 12.08 31.49 10.39
CA SER A 501 11.73 31.70 8.97
C SER A 501 10.72 32.84 8.75
N SER A 502 10.28 33.49 9.82
CA SER A 502 9.25 34.55 9.84
C SER A 502 7.85 34.08 9.44
N ASN A 503 7.53 32.79 9.54
CA ASN A 503 6.15 32.32 9.45
C ASN A 503 5.45 32.56 10.79
N SER A 504 4.23 33.10 10.73
CA SER A 504 3.47 33.47 11.93
C SER A 504 2.16 32.72 12.03
N GLY A 505 1.91 32.14 13.21
CA GLY A 505 0.66 31.46 13.57
C GLY A 505 -0.15 32.34 14.51
N ASN A 506 -1.48 32.24 14.46
CA ASN A 506 -2.34 32.96 15.39
C ASN A 506 -3.48 32.06 15.88
N LEU A 507 -3.69 32.02 17.20
CA LEU A 507 -4.77 31.30 17.86
C LEU A 507 -5.54 32.24 18.77
N SER A 508 -6.86 32.30 18.60
CA SER A 508 -7.75 33.05 19.49
C SER A 508 -8.82 32.16 20.09
N PHE A 509 -9.05 32.31 21.39
CA PHE A 509 -10.09 31.60 22.13
C PHE A 509 -10.65 32.47 23.26
N GLN A 510 -11.81 32.09 23.80
CA GLN A 510 -12.52 32.86 24.82
C GLN A 510 -12.59 32.12 26.15
N ILE A 511 -12.52 32.87 27.24
CA ILE A 511 -12.79 32.41 28.60
C ILE A 511 -13.85 33.31 29.24
N SER A 512 -14.56 32.79 30.24
CA SER A 512 -15.53 33.59 30.99
C SER A 512 -15.18 33.55 32.47
N ILE A 513 -15.03 34.71 33.09
CA ILE A 513 -14.78 34.85 34.51
C ILE A 513 -16.11 34.89 35.25
N GLU A 514 -16.30 33.96 36.17
CA GLU A 514 -17.49 33.88 37.01
C GLU A 514 -17.37 34.76 38.26
N PRO A 515 -18.50 35.17 38.86
CA PRO A 515 -18.49 35.81 40.17
C PRO A 515 -17.88 34.91 41.26
N PRO A 516 -17.38 35.50 42.37
CA PRO A 516 -16.88 34.74 43.52
C PRO A 516 -17.95 33.81 44.11
N LEU A 517 -17.51 32.78 44.84
CA LEU A 517 -18.43 31.93 45.64
C LEU A 517 -18.95 32.69 46.87
N GLY A 518 -20.08 32.27 47.39
CA GLY A 518 -20.74 32.82 48.58
C GLY A 518 -21.87 33.78 48.25
N PHE A 519 -22.18 34.66 49.21
CA PHE A 519 -23.30 35.59 49.14
C PHE A 519 -22.84 37.02 49.41
N SER A 520 -23.30 37.96 48.58
CA SER A 520 -23.11 39.39 48.81
C SER A 520 -24.36 40.11 48.34
N ILE A 521 -25.26 40.37 49.27
CA ILE A 521 -26.58 40.94 48.98
C ILE A 521 -26.48 42.45 49.01
N LYS A 522 -26.85 43.08 47.89
CA LYS A 522 -26.97 44.52 47.77
C LYS A 522 -28.42 44.89 47.48
N VAL A 523 -28.97 45.76 48.31
CA VAL A 523 -30.30 46.33 48.09
C VAL A 523 -30.18 47.39 46.99
N ILE A 524 -30.99 47.22 45.94
CA ILE A 524 -30.99 48.10 44.78
C ILE A 524 -32.06 49.17 44.94
N ASP A 525 -33.27 48.79 45.34
CA ASP A 525 -34.38 49.72 45.51
C ASP A 525 -35.41 49.21 46.54
N THR A 526 -36.21 50.12 47.08
CA THR A 526 -37.27 49.85 48.05
C THR A 526 -38.52 50.65 47.71
N PHE A 527 -39.63 49.96 47.52
CA PHE A 527 -40.93 50.55 47.18
C PHE A 527 -41.95 50.36 48.30
N PHE A 528 -42.85 51.32 48.40
CA PHE A 528 -43.97 51.30 49.34
C PHE A 528 -45.26 51.42 48.55
N SER A 529 -46.23 50.55 48.87
CA SER A 529 -47.60 50.66 48.33
C SER A 529 -48.24 52.02 48.63
N GLU A 530 -48.05 52.53 49.84
CA GLU A 530 -48.50 53.85 50.30
C GLU A 530 -47.48 54.46 51.29
N ARG A 531 -47.65 55.74 51.66
CA ARG A 531 -46.76 56.35 52.67
C ARG A 531 -47.01 55.72 54.05
N PRO A 532 -45.97 55.20 54.74
CA PRO A 532 -46.14 54.56 56.05
C PRO A 532 -46.70 55.53 57.10
N SER A 533 -47.83 55.17 57.70
CA SER A 533 -48.49 55.92 58.79
C SER A 533 -48.93 54.98 59.90
N ILE A 534 -48.94 55.46 61.15
CA ILE A 534 -49.29 54.64 62.32
C ILE A 534 -50.69 54.02 62.14
N GLY A 535 -50.78 52.69 62.28
CA GLY A 535 -52.04 51.93 62.30
C GLY A 535 -52.61 51.55 60.93
N ASN A 536 -52.00 51.96 59.81
CA ASN A 536 -52.40 51.53 58.46
C ASN A 536 -51.41 50.48 57.92
N PRO A 537 -51.89 49.37 57.34
CA PRO A 537 -51.01 48.38 56.72
C PRO A 537 -50.34 48.98 55.48
N VAL A 538 -49.04 48.70 55.32
CA VAL A 538 -48.24 49.08 54.15
C VAL A 538 -47.47 47.87 53.66
N THR A 539 -47.60 47.54 52.38
CA THR A 539 -46.73 46.57 51.69
C THR A 539 -45.42 47.25 51.30
N ILE A 540 -44.33 46.64 51.73
CA ILE A 540 -42.95 47.04 51.45
C ILE A 540 -42.36 46.02 50.47
N THR A 541 -41.91 46.50 49.32
CA THR A 541 -41.27 45.68 48.29
C THR A 541 -39.81 46.07 48.18
N VAL A 542 -38.89 45.13 48.43
CA VAL A 542 -37.44 45.35 48.36
C VAL A 542 -36.88 44.58 47.16
N PHE A 543 -36.20 45.29 46.26
CA PHE A 543 -35.45 44.68 45.17
C PHE A 543 -33.98 44.61 45.58
N ALA A 544 -33.43 43.40 45.60
CA ALA A 544 -32.05 43.14 45.99
C ALA A 544 -31.35 42.24 44.96
N GLU A 545 -30.03 42.29 44.94
CA GLU A 545 -29.18 41.51 44.05
C GLU A 545 -28.13 40.76 44.87
N ASN A 546 -27.89 39.49 44.53
CA ASN A 546 -26.72 38.77 45.01
C ASN A 546 -25.60 38.92 43.99
N SER A 547 -24.52 39.60 44.34
CA SER A 547 -23.38 39.83 43.43
C SER A 547 -22.39 38.65 43.39
N HIS A 548 -22.63 37.57 44.15
CA HIS A 548 -21.82 36.34 44.17
C HIS A 548 -22.60 35.16 43.57
N SER A 549 -21.91 34.07 43.24
CA SER A 549 -22.42 32.95 42.44
C SER A 549 -23.24 31.91 43.21
N SER A 550 -23.23 31.89 44.55
CA SER A 550 -23.98 30.88 45.31
C SER A 550 -25.49 31.15 45.27
N VAL A 551 -26.27 30.08 45.18
CA VAL A 551 -27.74 30.13 45.18
C VAL A 551 -28.28 29.94 46.59
N GLY A 552 -29.27 30.73 46.97
CA GLY A 552 -29.87 30.69 48.30
C GLY A 552 -31.35 31.01 48.29
N SER A 553 -31.90 31.29 49.47
CA SER A 553 -33.23 31.85 49.64
C SER A 553 -33.17 33.01 50.62
N ALA A 554 -33.97 34.05 50.38
CA ALA A 554 -34.01 35.25 51.22
C ALA A 554 -35.45 35.61 51.59
N ARG A 555 -35.63 36.27 52.74
CA ARG A 555 -36.92 36.80 53.21
C ARG A 555 -36.74 38.17 53.85
N LEU A 556 -37.78 38.99 53.82
CA LEU A 556 -37.81 40.31 54.45
C LEU A 556 -38.45 40.19 55.83
N CYS A 557 -37.83 40.77 56.85
CA CYS A 557 -38.27 40.72 58.23
C CYS A 557 -38.42 42.14 58.82
N TYR A 558 -39.47 42.31 59.62
CA TYR A 558 -39.71 43.47 60.48
C TYR A 558 -39.99 42.96 61.90
N LEU A 559 -39.10 43.25 62.84
CA LEU A 559 -39.13 42.70 64.20
C LEU A 559 -39.20 41.15 64.21
N ALA A 560 -40.37 40.58 64.54
CA ALA A 560 -40.60 39.12 64.58
C ALA A 560 -41.48 38.62 63.41
N GLU A 561 -41.94 39.51 62.55
CA GLU A 561 -42.76 39.19 61.38
C GLU A 561 -41.87 39.13 60.14
N CYS A 562 -41.89 37.99 59.44
CA CYS A 562 -41.08 37.78 58.25
C CYS A 562 -41.94 37.28 57.09
N SER A 563 -41.52 37.61 55.86
CA SER A 563 -42.10 37.07 54.64
C SER A 563 -41.74 35.60 54.45
N ASP A 564 -42.39 34.97 53.47
CA ASP A 564 -41.93 33.68 52.96
C ASP A 564 -40.54 33.83 52.31
N PHE A 565 -39.81 32.72 52.26
CA PHE A 565 -38.53 32.64 51.55
C PHE A 565 -38.74 32.66 50.03
N VAL A 566 -38.03 33.56 49.36
CA VAL A 566 -37.96 33.67 47.91
C VAL A 566 -36.60 33.16 47.43
N LEU A 567 -36.56 32.51 46.27
CA LEU A 567 -35.33 32.07 45.64
C LEU A 567 -34.42 33.29 45.38
N MET A 568 -33.21 33.24 45.92
CA MET A 568 -32.14 34.18 45.65
C MET A 568 -31.16 33.52 44.67
N PRO A 569 -31.20 33.89 43.38
CA PRO A 569 -30.28 33.33 42.40
C PRO A 569 -28.85 33.88 42.62
N GLY A 570 -27.86 33.17 42.11
CA GLY A 570 -26.47 33.64 42.08
C GLY A 570 -26.19 34.52 40.86
N ALA A 571 -25.24 35.44 40.98
CA ALA A 571 -24.72 36.20 39.85
C ALA A 571 -24.18 35.27 38.74
N PRO A 572 -24.27 35.65 37.46
CA PRO A 572 -24.79 36.92 36.93
C PRO A 572 -26.33 36.94 36.78
N TYR A 573 -27.03 35.90 37.22
CA TYR A 573 -28.45 35.71 36.97
C TYR A 573 -29.34 36.36 38.04
N GLY A 574 -29.39 37.69 38.04
CA GLY A 574 -30.60 38.44 38.40
C GLY A 574 -30.80 38.80 39.88
N GLY A 575 -31.43 39.96 40.09
CA GLY A 575 -31.96 40.35 41.40
C GLY A 575 -33.22 39.58 41.76
N PHE A 576 -33.58 39.62 43.03
CA PHE A 576 -34.76 39.01 43.61
C PHE A 576 -35.60 40.09 44.31
N THR A 577 -36.90 39.83 44.40
CA THR A 577 -37.86 40.75 45.02
C THR A 577 -38.41 40.12 46.29
N LEU A 578 -38.40 40.87 47.38
CA LEU A 578 -38.98 40.48 48.66
C LEU A 578 -40.13 41.41 48.99
N GLU A 579 -41.23 40.85 49.52
CA GLU A 579 -42.41 41.64 49.88
C GLU A 579 -42.88 41.29 51.30
N LEU A 580 -43.14 42.32 52.11
CA LEU A 580 -43.67 42.18 53.46
C LEU A 580 -44.73 43.25 53.72
N GLU A 581 -45.90 42.83 54.21
CA GLU A 581 -46.93 43.74 54.69
C GLU A 581 -46.73 44.00 56.18
N VAL A 582 -46.57 45.26 56.57
CA VAL A 582 -46.35 45.66 57.97
C VAL A 582 -47.38 46.71 58.38
N THR A 583 -47.81 46.69 59.65
CA THR A 583 -48.67 47.74 60.23
C THR A 583 -47.89 48.49 61.31
N PRO A 584 -47.35 49.69 61.03
CA PRO A 584 -46.52 50.42 61.97
C PRO A 584 -47.28 50.82 63.25
N ASP A 585 -46.70 50.57 64.42
CA ASP A 585 -47.28 50.89 65.73
C ASP A 585 -46.75 52.21 66.34
N LYS A 586 -45.65 52.75 65.80
CA LYS A 586 -44.98 53.98 66.24
C LYS A 586 -44.44 54.80 65.08
N ALA A 587 -44.32 56.11 65.27
CA ALA A 587 -43.58 57.00 64.37
C ALA A 587 -42.07 56.82 64.53
N GLY A 588 -41.33 56.94 63.42
CA GLY A 588 -39.87 56.74 63.38
C GLY A 588 -39.43 55.77 62.28
N VAL A 589 -38.16 55.37 62.33
CA VAL A 589 -37.55 54.47 61.34
C VAL A 589 -38.04 53.03 61.55
N LEU A 590 -38.50 52.36 60.49
CA LEU A 590 -38.76 50.91 60.55
C LEU A 590 -37.44 50.15 60.50
N ASP A 591 -37.18 49.35 61.53
CA ASP A 591 -36.03 48.47 61.62
C ASP A 591 -36.32 47.18 60.85
N MET A 592 -35.85 47.11 59.60
CA MET A 592 -36.10 45.99 58.71
C MET A 592 -34.78 45.28 58.38
N SER A 593 -34.86 43.97 58.20
CA SER A 593 -33.69 43.17 57.82
C SER A 593 -34.04 42.15 56.74
N ILE A 594 -33.06 41.80 55.90
CA ILE A 594 -33.15 40.68 54.98
C ILE A 594 -32.42 39.51 55.62
N GLU A 595 -33.14 38.43 55.90
CA GLU A 595 -32.55 37.17 56.32
C GLU A 595 -32.37 36.24 55.12
N TRP A 596 -31.20 35.63 54.97
CA TRP A 596 -30.92 34.69 53.88
C TRP A 596 -30.32 33.38 54.39
N ILE A 597 -30.53 32.33 53.61
CA ILE A 597 -29.98 30.99 53.84
C ILE A 597 -29.49 30.38 52.52
N GLY A 598 -28.28 29.84 52.52
CA GLY A 598 -27.67 29.18 51.36
C GLY A 598 -28.22 27.77 51.15
N THR A 599 -28.39 27.37 49.89
CA THR A 599 -29.04 26.10 49.54
C THR A 599 -28.10 24.89 49.69
N GLU A 600 -26.80 25.09 49.51
CA GLU A 600 -25.79 24.02 49.49
C GLU A 600 -25.08 23.86 50.83
N ASP A 601 -24.65 24.97 51.44
CA ASP A 601 -23.78 24.96 52.63
C ASP A 601 -24.53 25.25 53.95
N GLY A 602 -25.81 25.66 53.87
CA GLY A 602 -26.61 26.06 55.03
C GLY A 602 -26.12 27.33 55.74
N GLU A 603 -25.17 28.06 55.15
CA GLU A 603 -24.77 29.39 55.61
C GLU A 603 -25.99 30.31 55.67
N SER A 604 -26.04 31.18 56.67
CA SER A 604 -27.11 32.15 56.81
C SER A 604 -26.55 33.46 57.32
N GLY A 605 -27.25 34.54 57.01
CA GLY A 605 -26.87 35.87 57.42
C GLY A 605 -28.05 36.83 57.41
N THR A 606 -27.83 38.00 57.99
CA THR A 606 -28.82 39.08 58.04
C THR A 606 -28.21 40.36 57.47
N VAL A 607 -28.99 41.11 56.70
CA VAL A 607 -28.61 42.42 56.15
C VAL A 607 -29.59 43.45 56.66
N GLU A 608 -29.12 44.37 57.51
CA GLU A 608 -29.94 45.43 58.10
C GLU A 608 -30.21 46.57 57.09
N LEU A 609 -31.47 46.99 56.98
CA LEU A 609 -31.93 48.06 56.10
C LEU A 609 -31.97 49.39 56.87
N LEU A 610 -30.80 49.95 57.16
CA LEU A 610 -30.67 51.17 57.96
C LEU A 610 -31.25 52.40 57.23
N GLU A 611 -32.12 53.15 57.93
CA GLU A 611 -32.66 54.49 57.56
C GLU A 611 -33.56 54.60 56.31
N VAL A 612 -34.12 53.49 55.78
CA VAL A 612 -34.86 53.54 54.50
C VAL A 612 -36.33 53.96 54.65
N VAL A 613 -36.96 53.76 55.82
CA VAL A 613 -38.42 53.93 55.98
C VAL A 613 -38.75 54.79 57.19
N ASN A 614 -39.40 55.94 57.00
CA ASN A 614 -39.82 56.82 58.11
C ASN A 614 -41.35 56.91 58.20
N VAL A 615 -41.90 56.50 59.33
CA VAL A 615 -43.35 56.50 59.61
C VAL A 615 -43.79 57.84 60.17
N ILE A 616 -44.80 58.45 59.54
CA ILE A 616 -45.33 59.77 59.93
C ILE A 616 -46.53 59.60 60.86
N ASP A 617 -46.58 60.39 61.94
CA ASP A 617 -47.78 60.52 62.78
C ASP A 617 -48.78 61.47 62.11
N THR A 618 -49.86 60.92 61.56
CA THR A 618 -50.91 61.69 60.89
C THR A 618 -51.93 62.32 61.84
N GLN A 619 -51.81 62.20 63.16
CA GLN A 619 -52.79 62.77 64.10
C GLN A 619 -52.58 64.26 64.50
N ALA A 620 -51.56 64.96 64.00
CA ALA A 620 -51.24 66.30 64.51
C ALA A 620 -51.82 67.51 63.71
N ASP A 621 -52.23 67.37 62.44
CA ASP A 621 -52.23 68.55 61.54
C ASP A 621 -53.57 68.97 60.89
N THR A 622 -54.71 68.54 61.41
CA THR A 622 -56.03 68.95 60.88
C THR A 622 -56.73 70.07 61.67
N SER A 623 -56.24 70.43 62.85
CA SER A 623 -56.91 71.42 63.72
C SER A 623 -56.51 72.88 63.46
N ASN A 624 -55.32 73.14 62.91
CA ASN A 624 -54.77 74.50 62.82
C ASN A 624 -55.27 75.28 61.58
N HIS A 625 -55.51 74.58 60.46
CA HIS A 625 -56.00 75.20 59.23
C HIS A 625 -57.47 75.65 59.30
N GLN A 626 -58.32 74.96 60.08
CA GLN A 626 -59.72 75.35 60.26
C GLN A 626 -59.87 76.62 61.14
N ILE A 627 -58.99 76.78 62.14
CA ILE A 627 -58.99 77.96 63.02
C ILE A 627 -58.48 79.20 62.27
N GLN A 628 -57.44 79.06 61.43
CA GLN A 628 -56.93 80.17 60.61
C GLN A 628 -57.94 80.62 59.55
N ALA A 629 -58.65 79.68 58.90
CA ALA A 629 -59.72 80.00 57.95
C ALA A 629 -60.90 80.73 58.63
N PHE A 630 -61.26 80.34 59.86
CA PHE A 630 -62.31 81.01 60.64
C PHE A 630 -61.95 82.48 60.97
N PHE A 631 -60.71 82.74 61.42
CA PHE A 631 -60.27 84.11 61.71
C PHE A 631 -60.12 84.99 60.46
N LEU A 632 -59.74 84.42 59.31
CA LEU A 632 -59.68 85.14 58.03
C LEU A 632 -61.10 85.56 57.56
N VAL A 633 -62.07 84.66 57.64
CA VAL A 633 -63.46 84.97 57.28
C VAL A 633 -64.08 86.00 58.24
N LEU A 634 -63.82 85.88 59.55
CA LEU A 634 -64.30 86.83 60.55
C LEU A 634 -63.73 88.24 60.33
N SER A 635 -62.45 88.35 59.98
CA SER A 635 -61.81 89.64 59.71
C SER A 635 -62.32 90.29 58.42
N ILE A 636 -62.58 89.51 57.37
CA ILE A 636 -63.21 90.00 56.13
C ILE A 636 -64.65 90.49 56.40
N LEU A 637 -65.43 89.77 57.21
CA LEU A 637 -66.79 90.18 57.62
C LEU A 637 -66.81 91.45 58.48
N LEU A 638 -65.85 91.62 59.39
CA LEU A 638 -65.67 92.84 60.17
C LEU A 638 -65.32 94.05 59.30
N ILE A 639 -64.48 93.86 58.28
CA ILE A 639 -64.14 94.92 57.32
C ILE A 639 -65.35 95.27 56.44
N LEU A 640 -66.09 94.27 55.95
CA LEU A 640 -67.31 94.48 55.15
C LEU A 640 -68.42 95.19 55.94
N THR A 641 -68.60 94.86 57.23
CA THR A 641 -69.57 95.55 58.11
C THR A 641 -69.14 96.98 58.44
N MET A 642 -67.84 97.24 58.64
CA MET A 642 -67.32 98.60 58.78
C MET A 642 -67.49 99.43 57.50
N VAL A 643 -67.30 98.84 56.33
CA VAL A 643 -67.50 99.52 55.03
C VAL A 643 -68.99 99.76 54.77
N ALA A 644 -69.88 98.80 55.09
CA ALA A 644 -71.33 98.97 54.98
C ALA A 644 -71.85 100.09 55.92
N ASN A 645 -71.38 100.15 57.17
CA ASN A 645 -71.73 101.23 58.12
C ASN A 645 -71.16 102.61 57.72
N ARG A 646 -70.13 102.67 56.86
CA ARG A 646 -69.52 103.92 56.41
C ARG A 646 -70.10 104.45 55.10
N ILE A 647 -70.69 103.58 54.28
CA ILE A 647 -71.35 103.96 53.02
C ILE A 647 -72.84 104.30 53.28
N TRP A 648 -73.49 103.66 54.26
CA TRP A 648 -74.91 103.91 54.58
C TRP A 648 -75.02 104.55 55.96
N GLY A 649 -75.02 105.89 55.94
CA GLY A 649 -75.17 106.73 57.14
C GLY A 649 -76.51 106.54 57.84
N ILE A 650 -76.46 106.76 59.15
CA ILE A 650 -77.55 106.79 60.14
C ILE A 650 -78.71 107.65 59.62
N ASP A 651 -79.77 107.01 59.13
CA ASP A 651 -81.19 107.38 59.30
C ASP A 651 -82.11 106.54 58.39
N SER A 652 -82.50 105.36 58.87
CA SER A 652 -83.80 104.76 58.56
C SER A 652 -84.10 103.70 59.62
N MET A 653 -84.46 104.17 60.81
CA MET A 653 -85.10 103.35 61.83
C MET A 653 -86.62 103.27 61.56
N LYS A 654 -87.14 102.04 61.63
CA LYS A 654 -88.53 101.60 61.96
C LYS A 654 -89.59 101.49 60.84
N PRO A 655 -90.56 100.56 60.99
CA PRO A 655 -90.65 99.47 61.98
C PRO A 655 -89.98 98.17 61.52
#